data_AF-A0AAD9FBY7-F1
#
_entry.id   AF-A0AAD9FBY7-F1
#
_cell.length_a   1.000
_cell.length_b   1.000
_cell.length_c   1.000
_cell.angle_alpha   90.00
_cell.angle_beta   90.00
_cell.angle_gamma   90.00
#
_symmetry.space_group_name_H-M   'P 1'
#
loop_
_entity.id
_entity.type
_entity.pdbx_description
1 polymer ?
#
loop_
_entity_poly.entity_id
_entity_poly.type
_entity_poly.pdbx_seq_one_letter_code
_entity_poly.pdbx_strand_id
1 'polypeptide(L)'
;MSIEPQRPGSREVHDYTEEYGYHSDQQSLRLRRGPSRVSNQNQPQFDWSSPHEEEDEEGSSGPPRDLRATPLPIALKRAIRQVQQMQVPVVSSRDSWKRKKAKSLRKLKDSGMGFLSFFSLWSKTLQKIGGNFGGGVQSYFLFLRFLVVLNFVSFLLIAGFVLVPSIVFRSVGAALVNSTGQGACLVYDPNPEGLVVFYNYFLDLLSGTGFMEYSYLFYGYYNNTMVEDKNISYNIPLAYLFTAVFYFVFCLICIIARMGTAARVVVATGSSTVGDYSMIVFTSWDYGCLGDRATKLKQKNIHYRLQVDLEEESIKKRAAALTLSQKIVLYSLRVFMCFVSFGLIIAAFYGIFAATEFSQVKSGQEGILGLFFEYLPSIVITAGNFVVPLLCDQIALIERYSPSTTVIVALLRAVFLRLVSLGVLLFTLWRQITCEGAENTGECKLCQYNHLLYPCWETRVGQEMYKLTLFDFLINIAVLVLVEFPRRMVVDNWSNKLAQWVGRQEFVVPANVLGLVYGQTVVWTGALFCPLLPLINTLKFILLFYFKKITLFHNCRPALKTFRSTTSTFFFLVVLLFGLGLGTVVMIYSLSEIRPSMRVSLFIGSQSFSIPLFALSCVVMCYFVALASVYGKSVALLRNQIKLEGRDKQFLTAGASS
;
A
#
# COMPACT_ATOMS: atom_id res chain seq x y z
N MET A 1 88.16 33.85 -3.26
CA MET A 1 87.35 33.97 -2.02
C MET A 1 86.16 33.02 -2.20
N SER A 2 86.42 31.71 -2.21
CA SER A 2 86.27 30.74 -1.10
C SER A 2 85.08 29.80 -1.41
N ILE A 3 85.22 28.91 -2.42
CA ILE A 3 85.42 27.44 -2.37
C ILE A 3 84.11 26.62 -2.51
N GLU A 4 84.13 25.77 -3.55
CA GLU A 4 83.26 24.68 -4.08
C GLU A 4 83.19 23.43 -3.11
N PRO A 5 82.62 22.20 -3.38
CA PRO A 5 81.69 21.64 -4.42
C PRO A 5 80.55 20.63 -3.99
N GLN A 6 79.73 20.25 -5.01
CA GLN A 6 79.19 18.92 -5.45
C GLN A 6 77.87 18.22 -4.94
N ARG A 7 76.94 18.04 -5.92
CA ARG A 7 75.91 17.00 -6.32
C ARG A 7 75.75 15.63 -5.58
N PRO A 8 74.75 14.73 -5.90
CA PRO A 8 73.56 14.79 -6.81
C PRO A 8 72.25 14.08 -6.30
N GLY A 9 71.14 14.14 -7.08
CA GLY A 9 70.19 13.01 -7.20
C GLY A 9 68.66 13.29 -7.18
N SER A 10 68.00 13.01 -8.31
CA SER A 10 66.60 13.26 -8.71
C SER A 10 65.49 12.34 -8.14
N ARG A 11 64.27 12.86 -7.92
CA ARG A 11 63.02 12.56 -8.67
C ARG A 11 61.78 13.20 -8.01
N GLU A 12 61.04 14.00 -8.78
CA GLU A 12 59.85 14.76 -8.39
C GLU A 12 58.53 13.97 -8.48
N VAL A 13 57.60 14.39 -7.63
CA VAL A 13 56.18 14.03 -7.52
C VAL A 13 55.38 15.28 -7.91
N HIS A 14 54.34 15.14 -8.74
CA HIS A 14 53.37 16.21 -8.99
C HIS A 14 51.98 15.84 -8.46
N ASP A 15 51.40 16.81 -7.76
CA ASP A 15 50.08 16.81 -7.14
C ASP A 15 49.08 17.63 -7.98
N TYR A 16 47.80 17.32 -7.79
CA TYR A 16 46.65 17.70 -8.61
C TYR A 16 46.00 19.03 -8.20
N THR A 17 45.45 19.76 -9.18
CA THR A 17 44.34 20.70 -8.98
C THR A 17 43.39 20.61 -10.17
N GLU A 18 42.12 20.25 -9.92
CA GLU A 18 41.00 20.24 -10.87
C GLU A 18 39.95 21.26 -10.41
N GLU A 19 39.53 22.18 -11.30
CA GLU A 19 38.14 22.65 -11.32
C GLU A 19 37.72 23.25 -12.69
N TYR A 20 36.48 22.91 -13.07
CA TYR A 20 35.57 23.50 -14.08
C TYR A 20 35.79 23.31 -15.59
N GLY A 21 34.73 22.80 -16.25
CA GLY A 21 34.46 23.05 -17.67
C GLY A 21 33.58 22.01 -18.35
N TYR A 22 32.25 22.19 -18.31
CA TYR A 22 31.29 21.49 -19.18
C TYR A 22 31.56 21.86 -20.65
N HIS A 23 31.73 20.88 -21.55
CA HIS A 23 31.21 20.95 -22.91
C HIS A 23 30.90 19.57 -23.47
N SER A 24 29.71 19.46 -24.05
CA SER A 24 29.20 18.36 -24.84
C SER A 24 30.03 18.16 -26.11
N ASP A 25 30.33 16.91 -26.46
CA ASP A 25 30.18 16.46 -27.85
C ASP A 25 30.01 14.95 -27.96
N GLN A 26 28.92 14.57 -28.62
CA GLN A 26 28.66 13.23 -29.12
C GLN A 26 29.56 12.99 -30.32
N GLN A 27 30.46 12.01 -30.26
CA GLN A 27 30.87 11.29 -31.46
C GLN A 27 31.23 9.83 -31.16
N SER A 28 30.46 8.95 -31.79
CA SER A 28 30.56 7.51 -31.80
C SER A 28 31.78 7.02 -32.57
N LEU A 29 32.67 6.28 -31.92
CA LEU A 29 33.72 5.49 -32.58
C LEU A 29 33.37 3.99 -32.51
N ARG A 30 32.70 3.50 -33.55
CA ARG A 30 32.77 2.10 -33.99
C ARG A 30 33.38 2.10 -35.40
N LEU A 31 34.71 2.09 -35.46
CA LEU A 31 35.44 1.79 -36.70
C LEU A 31 35.27 0.30 -37.02
N ARG A 32 34.50 0.00 -38.07
CA ARG A 32 34.43 -1.33 -38.68
C ARG A 32 35.34 -1.34 -39.91
N ARG A 33 36.40 -2.16 -39.82
CA ARG A 33 37.32 -2.49 -40.93
C ARG A 33 36.52 -3.11 -42.09
N GLY A 34 36.62 -2.55 -43.29
CA GLY A 34 35.98 -3.10 -44.49
C GLY A 34 36.69 -4.36 -44.98
N PRO A 35 35.98 -5.36 -45.52
CA PRO A 35 36.62 -6.54 -46.10
C PRO A 35 37.09 -6.28 -47.55
N SER A 36 38.30 -6.75 -47.82
CA SER A 36 38.97 -6.80 -49.12
C SER A 36 38.30 -7.76 -50.11
N ARG A 37 38.23 -7.34 -51.38
CA ARG A 37 37.87 -8.16 -52.55
C ARG A 37 38.92 -9.26 -52.78
N VAL A 38 38.58 -10.53 -52.61
CA VAL A 38 38.98 -11.66 -53.48
C VAL A 38 37.98 -12.81 -53.30
N SER A 39 37.45 -13.31 -54.42
CA SER A 39 36.85 -14.62 -54.73
C SER A 39 35.79 -15.23 -53.78
N ASN A 40 34.54 -15.23 -54.23
CA ASN A 40 33.66 -16.39 -54.02
C ASN A 40 32.65 -16.49 -55.17
N GLN A 41 32.95 -17.36 -56.15
CA GLN A 41 31.94 -18.00 -56.98
C GLN A 41 31.12 -18.91 -56.06
N ASN A 42 29.86 -18.55 -55.81
CA ASN A 42 28.71 -19.42 -55.51
C ASN A 42 27.56 -18.55 -54.97
N GLN A 43 26.83 -17.92 -55.88
CA GLN A 43 25.48 -17.41 -55.62
C GLN A 43 24.48 -18.44 -56.15
N PRO A 44 23.54 -18.96 -55.33
CA PRO A 44 22.45 -19.76 -55.87
C PRO A 44 21.50 -18.83 -56.64
N GLN A 45 21.44 -19.05 -57.95
CA GLN A 45 20.44 -18.50 -58.85
C GLN A 45 19.13 -19.27 -58.60
N PHE A 46 18.13 -18.61 -58.01
CA PHE A 46 16.82 -19.21 -57.79
C PHE A 46 16.01 -19.11 -59.10
N ASP A 47 15.67 -20.27 -59.64
CA ASP A 47 14.75 -20.44 -60.75
C ASP A 47 13.30 -20.27 -60.24
N TRP A 48 12.52 -19.40 -60.89
CA TRP A 48 11.13 -19.12 -60.55
C TRP A 48 10.14 -19.98 -61.35
N SER A 49 10.61 -21.00 -62.06
CA SER A 49 9.79 -21.89 -62.86
C SER A 49 9.72 -23.30 -62.26
N SER A 50 8.85 -23.51 -61.27
CA SER A 50 8.31 -24.85 -60.99
C SER A 50 6.78 -24.78 -60.98
N PRO A 51 6.06 -25.76 -61.57
CA PRO A 51 4.61 -25.68 -61.70
C PRO A 51 3.93 -25.66 -60.33
N HIS A 52 3.03 -24.68 -60.16
CA HIS A 52 2.09 -24.61 -59.05
C HIS A 52 1.14 -25.81 -59.14
N GLU A 53 1.10 -26.64 -58.10
CA GLU A 53 -0.10 -27.43 -57.81
C GLU A 53 -1.18 -26.45 -57.32
N GLU A 54 -2.30 -26.47 -58.04
CA GLU A 54 -3.51 -25.71 -57.77
C GLU A 54 -4.14 -26.17 -56.45
N GLU A 55 -4.09 -25.32 -55.43
CA GLU A 55 -5.05 -25.34 -54.32
C GLU A 55 -5.53 -23.90 -54.08
N ASP A 56 -6.71 -23.63 -54.63
CA ASP A 56 -7.75 -22.69 -54.22
C ASP A 56 -7.36 -21.23 -53.91
N GLU A 57 -7.64 -20.38 -54.92
CA GLU A 57 -7.92 -18.96 -54.75
C GLU A 57 -9.18 -18.73 -53.89
N GLU A 58 -9.01 -18.65 -52.58
CA GLU A 58 -9.96 -17.95 -51.71
C GLU A 58 -9.37 -16.63 -51.21
N GLY A 59 -10.15 -15.56 -51.42
CA GLY A 59 -9.77 -14.16 -51.25
C GLY A 59 -8.93 -13.84 -50.01
N SER A 60 -7.75 -13.27 -50.27
CA SER A 60 -6.83 -12.71 -49.28
C SER A 60 -7.50 -11.58 -48.47
N SER A 61 -8.16 -11.96 -47.38
CA SER A 61 -8.60 -11.09 -46.30
C SER A 61 -8.27 -11.69 -44.93
N GLY A 62 -7.15 -12.42 -44.85
CA GLY A 62 -6.62 -12.92 -43.59
C GLY A 62 -5.90 -11.82 -42.78
N PRO A 63 -6.02 -11.81 -41.44
CA PRO A 63 -5.29 -10.86 -40.60
C PRO A 63 -3.76 -11.03 -40.75
N PRO A 64 -2.96 -9.95 -40.55
CA PRO A 64 -1.52 -10.00 -40.79
C PRO A 64 -0.86 -11.07 -39.91
N ARG A 65 -0.25 -12.08 -40.54
CA ARG A 65 0.49 -13.16 -39.86
C ARG A 65 1.62 -12.59 -38.99
N ASP A 66 1.76 -13.11 -37.77
CA ASP A 66 2.76 -12.65 -36.81
C ASP A 66 4.20 -13.07 -37.22
N LEU A 67 4.87 -12.18 -37.96
CA LEU A 67 6.23 -12.37 -38.50
C LEU A 67 7.31 -12.61 -37.42
N ARG A 68 6.98 -12.40 -36.14
CA ARG A 68 7.92 -12.64 -35.04
C ARG A 68 8.08 -14.13 -34.75
N ALA A 69 7.02 -14.90 -34.92
CA ALA A 69 6.97 -16.33 -34.62
C ALA A 69 7.53 -17.21 -35.76
N THR A 70 7.71 -16.68 -36.97
CA THR A 70 8.24 -17.46 -38.09
C THR A 70 9.77 -17.55 -38.07
N PRO A 71 10.37 -18.74 -38.30
CA PRO A 71 11.82 -18.91 -38.34
C PRO A 71 12.40 -18.42 -39.68
N LEU A 72 12.32 -17.10 -39.93
CA LEU A 72 12.85 -16.47 -41.14
C LEU A 72 14.06 -15.58 -40.83
N PRO A 73 15.04 -15.49 -41.75
CA PRO A 73 16.15 -14.55 -41.63
C PRO A 73 15.68 -13.11 -41.44
N ILE A 74 16.40 -12.34 -40.62
CA ILE A 74 16.05 -10.94 -40.26
C ILE A 74 15.91 -10.03 -41.48
N ALA A 75 16.69 -10.26 -42.54
CA ALA A 75 16.62 -9.49 -43.78
C ALA A 75 15.26 -9.69 -44.49
N LEU A 76 14.81 -10.94 -44.58
CA LEU A 76 13.53 -11.28 -45.20
C LEU A 76 12.35 -10.77 -44.38
N LYS A 77 12.43 -10.83 -43.03
CA LYS A 77 11.43 -10.21 -42.15
C LYS A 77 11.33 -8.70 -42.34
N ARG A 78 12.44 -8.00 -42.62
CA ARG A 78 12.43 -6.56 -42.91
C ARG A 78 11.78 -6.26 -44.25
N ALA A 79 12.11 -7.04 -45.29
CA ALA A 79 11.51 -6.90 -46.62
C ALA A 79 9.99 -7.13 -46.58
N ILE A 80 9.53 -8.21 -45.95
CA ILE A 80 8.09 -8.51 -45.82
C ILE A 80 7.38 -7.41 -45.03
N ARG A 81 8.01 -6.87 -43.98
CA ARG A 81 7.46 -5.76 -43.19
C ARG A 81 7.33 -4.47 -43.99
N GLN A 82 8.26 -4.18 -44.89
CA GLN A 82 8.20 -3.02 -45.79
C GLN A 82 7.06 -3.18 -46.81
N VAL A 83 6.88 -4.38 -47.37
CA VAL A 83 5.80 -4.67 -48.31
C VAL A 83 4.42 -4.57 -47.63
N GLN A 84 4.27 -5.12 -46.40
CA GLN A 84 3.03 -4.99 -45.62
C GLN A 84 2.70 -3.55 -45.21
N GLN A 85 3.70 -2.66 -45.11
CA GLN A 85 3.46 -1.24 -44.81
C GLN A 85 2.99 -0.44 -46.03
N MET A 86 3.24 -0.92 -47.24
CA MET A 86 2.81 -0.28 -48.49
C MET A 86 1.39 -0.68 -48.91
N GLN A 87 0.88 -1.83 -48.46
CA GLN A 87 -0.53 -2.19 -48.64
C GLN A 87 -1.41 -1.45 -47.64
N VAL A 88 -2.10 -0.40 -48.11
CA VAL A 88 -3.16 0.26 -47.34
C VAL A 88 -4.48 -0.49 -47.61
N PRO A 89 -5.02 -1.29 -46.67
CA PRO A 89 -6.29 -1.97 -46.90
C PRO A 89 -7.42 -0.94 -46.96
N VAL A 90 -8.31 -1.07 -47.94
CA VAL A 90 -9.56 -0.29 -48.04
C VAL A 90 -10.40 -0.60 -46.80
N VAL A 91 -10.62 0.41 -45.96
CA VAL A 91 -11.21 0.22 -44.64
C VAL A 91 -12.72 0.45 -44.70
N SER A 92 -13.51 -0.57 -44.36
CA SER A 92 -14.95 -0.44 -44.13
C SER A 92 -15.26 0.60 -43.04
N SER A 93 -16.36 1.35 -43.21
CA SER A 93 -16.81 2.41 -42.27
C SER A 93 -16.84 1.93 -40.80
N ARG A 94 -17.18 0.67 -40.56
CA ARG A 94 -17.25 0.05 -39.22
C ARG A 94 -15.87 -0.17 -38.57
N ASP A 95 -14.86 -0.49 -39.36
CA ASP A 95 -13.47 -0.64 -38.88
C ASP A 95 -12.78 0.69 -38.68
N SER A 96 -13.19 1.72 -39.42
CA SER A 96 -12.79 3.11 -39.19
C SER A 96 -13.29 3.62 -37.82
N TRP A 97 -14.53 3.26 -37.45
CA TRP A 97 -15.12 3.63 -36.16
C TRP A 97 -14.45 2.91 -34.98
N LYS A 98 -14.17 1.60 -35.11
CA LYS A 98 -13.37 0.84 -34.12
C LYS A 98 -11.98 1.45 -33.93
N ARG A 99 -11.30 1.85 -35.02
CA ARG A 99 -10.01 2.52 -34.95
C ARG A 99 -10.09 3.92 -34.34
N LYS A 100 -11.12 4.72 -34.65
CA LYS A 100 -11.36 6.02 -34.01
C LYS A 100 -11.58 5.87 -32.50
N LYS A 101 -12.37 4.87 -32.07
CA LYS A 101 -12.59 4.55 -30.66
C LYS A 101 -11.29 4.10 -29.98
N ALA A 102 -10.50 3.23 -30.61
CA ALA A 102 -9.19 2.81 -30.11
C ALA A 102 -8.18 3.96 -30.03
N LYS A 103 -8.19 4.88 -31.01
CA LYS A 103 -7.34 6.08 -31.04
C LYS A 103 -7.75 7.10 -29.98
N SER A 104 -9.06 7.26 -29.74
CA SER A 104 -9.60 8.04 -28.63
C SER A 104 -9.24 7.42 -27.28
N LEU A 105 -9.37 6.09 -27.13
CA LEU A 105 -8.95 5.38 -25.92
C LEU A 105 -7.45 5.50 -25.65
N ARG A 106 -6.62 5.49 -26.70
CA ARG A 106 -5.17 5.75 -26.59
C ARG A 106 -4.90 7.20 -26.18
N LYS A 107 -5.57 8.19 -26.79
CA LYS A 107 -5.46 9.59 -26.35
C LYS A 107 -5.91 9.80 -24.90
N LEU A 108 -7.01 9.18 -24.48
CA LEU A 108 -7.47 9.23 -23.09
C LEU A 108 -6.47 8.55 -22.14
N LYS A 109 -5.91 7.41 -22.55
CA LYS A 109 -4.83 6.73 -21.81
C LYS A 109 -3.58 7.60 -21.72
N ASP A 110 -3.18 8.29 -22.79
CA ASP A 110 -1.99 9.13 -22.83
C ASP A 110 -2.19 10.43 -22.04
N SER A 111 -3.37 11.06 -22.10
CA SER A 111 -3.75 12.17 -21.21
C SER A 111 -3.82 11.72 -19.74
N GLY A 112 -4.34 10.52 -19.49
CA GLY A 112 -4.30 9.88 -18.17
C GLY A 112 -2.88 9.61 -17.69
N MET A 113 -1.96 9.22 -18.59
CA MET A 113 -0.54 9.09 -18.29
C MET A 113 0.12 10.44 -17.97
N GLY A 114 -0.33 11.53 -18.60
CA GLY A 114 0.05 12.91 -18.26
C GLY A 114 -0.36 13.29 -16.84
N PHE A 115 -1.60 13.02 -16.44
CA PHE A 115 -2.03 13.19 -15.03
C PHE A 115 -1.28 12.24 -14.08
N LEU A 116 -0.97 11.02 -14.51
CA LEU A 116 -0.08 10.08 -13.77
C LEU A 116 1.36 10.59 -13.64
N SER A 117 1.82 11.50 -14.49
CA SER A 117 3.14 12.12 -14.36
C SER A 117 3.18 13.13 -13.20
N PHE A 118 2.06 13.80 -12.87
CA PHE A 118 1.91 14.56 -11.62
C PHE A 118 2.02 13.62 -10.40
N PHE A 119 1.54 12.38 -10.53
CA PHE A 119 1.73 11.31 -9.55
C PHE A 119 3.14 10.66 -9.56
N SER A 120 4.10 11.19 -10.34
CA SER A 120 5.53 10.82 -10.32
C SER A 120 6.30 11.49 -9.16
N LEU A 121 5.61 11.92 -8.11
CA LEU A 121 6.21 12.43 -6.88
C LEU A 121 7.26 11.44 -6.34
N TRP A 122 8.42 12.00 -5.98
CA TRP A 122 9.56 11.33 -5.36
C TRP A 122 10.23 10.19 -6.15
N SER A 123 9.99 10.05 -7.46
CA SER A 123 10.60 8.99 -8.29
C SER A 123 12.12 8.89 -8.11
N LYS A 124 12.85 10.03 -8.23
CA LYS A 124 14.31 10.08 -8.01
C LYS A 124 14.72 9.70 -6.58
N THR A 125 13.97 10.15 -5.58
CA THR A 125 14.23 9.85 -4.17
C THR A 125 14.06 8.35 -3.89
N LEU A 126 13.01 7.75 -4.46
CA LEU A 126 12.72 6.33 -4.31
C LEU A 126 13.81 5.45 -4.94
N GLN A 127 14.33 5.87 -6.09
CA GLN A 127 15.44 5.20 -6.76
C GLN A 127 16.73 5.27 -5.93
N LYS A 128 17.01 6.43 -5.32
CA LYS A 128 18.14 6.61 -4.38
C LYS A 128 18.00 5.74 -3.13
N ILE A 129 16.80 5.66 -2.54
CA ILE A 129 16.53 4.80 -1.38
C ILE A 129 16.73 3.32 -1.74
N GLY A 130 16.19 2.88 -2.89
CA GLY A 130 16.36 1.51 -3.38
C GLY A 130 17.82 1.16 -3.65
N GLY A 131 18.60 2.09 -4.19
CA GLY A 131 20.04 1.90 -4.43
C GLY A 131 20.86 1.74 -3.14
N ASN A 132 20.55 2.52 -2.09
CA ASN A 132 21.35 2.54 -0.86
C ASN A 132 20.92 1.50 0.18
N PHE A 133 19.61 1.23 0.30
CA PHE A 133 19.03 0.42 1.39
C PHE A 133 18.33 -0.86 0.88
N GLY A 134 18.25 -1.04 -0.44
CA GLY A 134 17.70 -2.22 -1.08
C GLY A 134 16.19 -2.15 -1.38
N GLY A 135 15.72 -3.12 -2.17
CA GLY A 135 14.34 -3.17 -2.67
C GLY A 135 13.26 -3.34 -1.59
N GLY A 136 13.59 -3.94 -0.44
CA GLY A 136 12.63 -4.10 0.66
C GLY A 136 12.20 -2.75 1.26
N VAL A 137 13.17 -1.87 1.52
CA VAL A 137 12.91 -0.50 2.01
C VAL A 137 12.24 0.35 0.93
N GLN A 138 12.64 0.17 -0.34
CA GLN A 138 11.98 0.82 -1.47
C GLN A 138 10.48 0.46 -1.57
N SER A 139 10.11 -0.81 -1.32
CA SER A 139 8.70 -1.25 -1.32
C SER A 139 7.86 -0.50 -0.28
N TYR A 140 8.40 -0.17 0.88
CA TYR A 140 7.71 0.65 1.90
C TYR A 140 7.34 2.04 1.36
N PHE A 141 8.30 2.78 0.82
CA PHE A 141 8.06 4.13 0.31
C PHE A 141 7.19 4.13 -0.95
N LEU A 142 7.27 3.07 -1.77
CA LEU A 142 6.36 2.89 -2.91
C LEU A 142 4.92 2.65 -2.44
N PHE A 143 4.73 1.87 -1.37
CA PHE A 143 3.44 1.65 -0.73
C PHE A 143 2.90 2.93 -0.09
N LEU A 144 3.73 3.67 0.64
CA LEU A 144 3.36 4.97 1.22
C LEU A 144 2.94 5.97 0.14
N ARG A 145 3.68 6.07 -0.97
CA ARG A 145 3.29 6.90 -2.12
C ARG A 145 1.93 6.49 -2.68
N PHE A 146 1.68 5.19 -2.81
CA PHE A 146 0.38 4.69 -3.25
C PHE A 146 -0.75 5.14 -2.31
N LEU A 147 -0.56 5.06 -1.00
CA LEU A 147 -1.55 5.54 -0.03
C LEU A 147 -1.76 7.06 -0.09
N VAL A 148 -0.71 7.88 -0.25
CA VAL A 148 -0.86 9.33 -0.44
C VAL A 148 -1.75 9.63 -1.64
N VAL A 149 -1.49 8.99 -2.77
CA VAL A 149 -2.28 9.15 -4.00
C VAL A 149 -3.72 8.69 -3.80
N LEU A 150 -3.91 7.54 -3.15
CA LEU A 150 -5.23 6.99 -2.88
C LEU A 150 -6.07 7.97 -2.05
N ASN A 151 -5.55 8.47 -0.92
CA ASN A 151 -6.29 9.40 -0.07
C ASN A 151 -6.54 10.74 -0.74
N PHE A 152 -5.58 11.26 -1.52
CA PHE A 152 -5.75 12.53 -2.22
C PHE A 152 -6.86 12.46 -3.27
N VAL A 153 -6.87 11.41 -4.10
CA VAL A 153 -7.93 11.23 -5.11
C VAL A 153 -9.28 10.97 -4.46
N SER A 154 -9.30 10.20 -3.37
CA SER A 154 -10.51 9.99 -2.58
C SER A 154 -11.05 11.27 -1.97
N PHE A 155 -10.18 12.16 -1.46
CA PHE A 155 -10.60 13.48 -1.01
C PHE A 155 -11.19 14.30 -2.15
N LEU A 156 -10.58 14.32 -3.34
CA LEU A 156 -11.13 15.06 -4.49
C LEU A 156 -12.52 14.57 -4.89
N LEU A 157 -12.76 13.26 -4.77
CA LEU A 157 -14.07 12.64 -5.00
C LEU A 157 -15.08 13.16 -3.97
N ILE A 158 -14.76 13.12 -2.68
CA ILE A 158 -15.66 13.61 -1.62
C ILE A 158 -15.86 15.13 -1.74
N ALA A 159 -14.81 15.88 -2.07
CA ALA A 159 -14.89 17.32 -2.26
C ALA A 159 -15.79 17.70 -3.44
N GLY A 160 -15.69 16.99 -4.56
CA GLY A 160 -16.47 17.27 -5.76
C GLY A 160 -17.97 17.00 -5.59
N PHE A 161 -18.34 15.93 -4.90
CA PHE A 161 -19.75 15.52 -4.75
C PHE A 161 -20.40 15.98 -3.45
N VAL A 162 -19.64 16.28 -2.39
CA VAL A 162 -20.22 16.65 -1.09
C VAL A 162 -19.82 18.07 -0.70
N LEU A 163 -18.52 18.36 -0.52
CA LEU A 163 -18.10 19.65 0.03
C LEU A 163 -18.48 20.83 -0.88
N VAL A 164 -18.14 20.75 -2.17
CA VAL A 164 -18.35 21.86 -3.11
C VAL A 164 -19.84 22.18 -3.26
N PRO A 165 -20.74 21.21 -3.52
CA PRO A 165 -22.18 21.45 -3.50
C PRO A 165 -22.67 22.06 -2.20
N SER A 166 -22.23 21.56 -1.04
CA SER A 166 -22.64 22.10 0.26
C SER A 166 -22.18 23.54 0.52
N ILE A 167 -21.01 23.94 0.02
CA ILE A 167 -20.52 25.32 0.11
C ILE A 167 -21.31 26.24 -0.82
N VAL A 168 -21.49 25.83 -2.08
CA VAL A 168 -22.17 26.66 -3.10
C VAL A 168 -23.64 26.87 -2.71
N PHE A 169 -24.36 25.81 -2.36
CA PHE A 169 -25.80 25.91 -2.10
C PHE A 169 -26.15 26.61 -0.78
N ARG A 170 -25.26 26.59 0.22
CA ARG A 170 -25.45 27.35 1.47
C ARG A 170 -25.40 28.86 1.22
N SER A 171 -24.62 29.32 0.24
CA SER A 171 -24.54 30.74 -0.13
C SER A 171 -25.81 31.27 -0.82
N VAL A 172 -26.67 30.37 -1.34
CA VAL A 172 -27.87 30.72 -2.11
C VAL A 172 -29.13 30.83 -1.23
N GLY A 173 -29.04 30.55 0.09
CA GLY A 173 -30.15 30.71 1.02
C GLY A 173 -31.29 29.72 0.76
N ALA A 174 -31.04 28.43 0.97
CA ALA A 174 -32.07 27.40 0.87
C ALA A 174 -33.11 27.55 2.00
N ALA A 175 -34.39 27.60 1.62
CA ALA A 175 -35.51 27.69 2.55
C ALA A 175 -35.63 26.41 3.41
N LEU A 176 -35.79 26.61 4.72
CA LEU A 176 -36.03 25.55 5.69
C LEU A 176 -37.43 24.95 5.45
N VAL A 177 -37.51 23.72 4.94
CA VAL A 177 -38.78 23.00 4.87
C VAL A 177 -39.16 22.56 6.28
N ASN A 178 -40.27 23.10 6.80
CA ASN A 178 -40.84 22.79 8.11
C ASN A 178 -40.96 21.28 8.29
N SER A 179 -40.05 20.72 9.10
CA SER A 179 -39.97 19.28 9.32
C SER A 179 -40.86 18.87 10.47
N THR A 180 -41.91 18.11 10.17
CA THR A 180 -42.81 17.42 11.12
C THR A 180 -42.10 16.20 11.72
N GLY A 181 -41.19 16.41 12.66
CA GLY A 181 -40.59 15.34 13.48
C GLY A 181 -40.62 15.72 14.96
N GLN A 182 -40.42 14.74 15.84
CA GLN A 182 -40.24 15.00 17.26
C GLN A 182 -39.06 15.96 17.45
N GLY A 183 -39.37 17.22 17.80
CA GLY A 183 -38.42 18.32 17.79
C GLY A 183 -37.15 18.06 18.59
N ALA A 184 -37.24 17.30 19.70
CA ALA A 184 -36.13 17.04 20.60
C ALA A 184 -34.95 16.25 19.97
N CYS A 185 -35.20 15.34 19.02
CA CYS A 185 -34.12 14.58 18.35
C CYS A 185 -33.43 15.38 17.22
N LEU A 186 -33.96 16.56 16.88
CA LEU A 186 -33.46 17.44 15.80
C LEU A 186 -32.75 18.68 16.35
N VAL A 187 -32.77 18.89 17.67
CA VAL A 187 -32.04 19.97 18.32
C VAL A 187 -30.58 19.56 18.46
N TYR A 188 -29.77 19.99 17.51
CA TYR A 188 -28.33 19.92 17.59
C TYR A 188 -27.79 21.33 17.38
N ASP A 189 -27.42 21.97 18.48
CA ASP A 189 -26.70 23.23 18.45
C ASP A 189 -25.24 22.95 18.82
N PRO A 190 -24.33 22.82 17.84
CA PRO A 190 -22.91 22.65 18.11
C PRO A 190 -22.27 23.90 18.72
N ASN A 191 -23.02 24.99 18.90
CA ASN A 191 -22.52 26.24 19.45
C ASN A 191 -23.21 26.68 20.75
N PRO A 192 -22.92 26.02 21.89
CA PRO A 192 -23.17 26.61 23.19
C PRO A 192 -21.82 27.10 23.74
N GLU A 193 -21.44 28.35 23.47
CA GLU A 193 -20.78 29.25 24.44
C GLU A 193 -20.27 30.55 23.82
N GLY A 194 -20.23 31.61 24.64
CA GLY A 194 -19.81 32.96 24.29
C GLY A 194 -18.29 33.14 24.20
N LEU A 195 -17.74 34.17 24.83
CA LEU A 195 -16.30 34.49 24.75
C LEU A 195 -15.44 33.41 25.44
N VAL A 196 -14.82 32.53 24.66
CA VAL A 196 -13.98 31.42 25.16
C VAL A 196 -12.50 31.83 25.24
N VAL A 197 -11.76 31.31 26.24
CA VAL A 197 -10.32 31.58 26.43
C VAL A 197 -9.49 30.98 25.29
N PHE A 198 -8.41 31.67 24.85
CA PHE A 198 -7.61 31.26 23.69
C PHE A 198 -7.08 29.81 23.73
N TYR A 199 -6.69 29.29 24.90
CA TYR A 199 -6.18 27.92 25.00
C TYR A 199 -7.26 26.86 24.72
N ASN A 200 -8.54 27.18 24.90
CA ASN A 200 -9.63 26.26 24.56
C ASN A 200 -9.71 26.01 23.06
N TYR A 201 -9.37 26.98 22.20
CA TYR A 201 -9.26 26.70 20.75
C TYR A 201 -8.19 25.65 20.44
N PHE A 202 -7.10 25.62 21.21
CA PHE A 202 -6.08 24.58 21.05
C PHE A 202 -6.59 23.22 21.55
N LEU A 203 -7.33 23.19 22.66
CA LEU A 203 -7.97 21.96 23.16
C LEU A 203 -9.02 21.45 22.17
N ASP A 204 -9.87 22.32 21.64
CA ASP A 204 -10.89 22.05 20.62
C ASP A 204 -10.28 21.51 19.32
N LEU A 205 -9.11 22.01 18.92
CA LEU A 205 -8.37 21.48 17.77
C LEU A 205 -7.88 20.04 18.02
N LEU A 206 -7.48 19.73 19.26
CA LEU A 206 -7.02 18.40 19.63
C LEU A 206 -8.20 17.43 19.83
N SER A 207 -9.27 17.82 20.50
CA SER A 207 -10.46 16.97 20.72
C SER A 207 -11.32 16.83 19.46
N GLY A 208 -11.33 17.85 18.60
CA GLY A 208 -12.29 17.97 17.49
C GLY A 208 -13.66 18.49 17.94
N THR A 209 -13.73 19.16 19.09
CA THR A 209 -14.96 19.76 19.66
C THR A 209 -15.02 21.28 19.39
N GLY A 210 -16.10 21.92 19.80
CA GLY A 210 -16.23 23.38 19.77
C GLY A 210 -16.23 23.94 18.34
N PHE A 211 -15.28 24.83 18.01
CA PHE A 211 -15.24 25.46 16.68
C PHE A 211 -15.05 24.46 15.53
N MET A 212 -14.41 23.30 15.79
CA MET A 212 -14.17 22.26 14.78
C MET A 212 -15.46 21.52 14.41
N GLU A 213 -16.35 21.37 15.39
CA GLU A 213 -17.68 20.77 15.26
C GLU A 213 -18.57 21.64 14.36
N TYR A 214 -18.41 22.97 14.45
CA TYR A 214 -18.98 23.95 13.52
C TYR A 214 -18.15 24.12 12.22
N SER A 215 -17.68 23.03 11.62
CA SER A 215 -17.00 23.09 10.32
C SER A 215 -17.38 21.92 9.41
N TYR A 216 -17.02 22.01 8.13
CA TYR A 216 -17.21 20.93 7.14
C TYR A 216 -16.49 19.61 7.49
N LEU A 217 -15.66 19.60 8.55
CA LEU A 217 -14.91 18.45 9.03
C LEU A 217 -15.81 17.29 9.46
N PHE A 218 -16.95 17.56 10.10
CA PHE A 218 -17.83 16.54 10.67
C PHE A 218 -19.19 16.48 9.99
N TYR A 219 -19.81 15.30 10.08
CA TYR A 219 -21.12 15.02 9.48
C TYR A 219 -22.22 15.96 9.97
N GLY A 220 -22.25 16.31 11.25
CA GLY A 220 -23.30 17.16 11.85
C GLY A 220 -23.42 18.56 11.26
N TYR A 221 -22.42 19.04 10.51
CA TYR A 221 -22.46 20.34 9.84
C TYR A 221 -23.26 20.34 8.52
N TYR A 222 -23.49 19.17 7.91
CA TYR A 222 -24.16 19.06 6.62
C TYR A 222 -25.69 19.08 6.79
N ASN A 223 -26.36 19.98 6.06
CA ASN A 223 -27.82 20.13 6.13
C ASN A 223 -28.56 18.99 5.39
N ASN A 224 -29.70 18.57 5.93
CA ASN A 224 -30.56 17.52 5.34
C ASN A 224 -31.56 18.04 4.31
N THR A 225 -31.42 19.28 3.87
CA THR A 225 -32.38 19.91 2.98
C THR A 225 -32.10 19.54 1.53
N MET A 226 -33.14 19.16 0.79
CA MET A 226 -33.10 19.19 -0.66
C MET A 226 -32.95 20.65 -1.10
N VAL A 227 -31.91 20.93 -1.89
CA VAL A 227 -31.74 22.26 -2.47
C VAL A 227 -32.41 22.25 -3.82
N GLU A 228 -33.52 22.97 -3.93
CA GLU A 228 -34.21 23.21 -5.20
C GLU A 228 -33.79 24.58 -5.72
N ASP A 229 -32.99 24.59 -6.79
CA ASP A 229 -32.91 25.74 -7.67
C ASP A 229 -33.86 25.50 -8.86
N LYS A 230 -34.30 26.57 -9.55
CA LYS A 230 -35.42 26.59 -10.51
C LYS A 230 -35.39 25.50 -11.61
N ASN A 231 -34.24 24.84 -11.85
CA ASN A 231 -34.09 23.72 -12.79
C ASN A 231 -33.29 22.49 -12.27
N ILE A 232 -32.68 22.54 -11.07
CA ILE A 232 -31.82 21.45 -10.56
C ILE A 232 -32.12 21.22 -9.08
N SER A 233 -32.63 20.02 -8.76
CA SER A 233 -32.75 19.55 -7.38
C SER A 233 -31.52 18.72 -7.00
N TYR A 234 -30.81 19.14 -5.95
CA TYR A 234 -29.67 18.42 -5.41
C TYR A 234 -29.97 17.95 -3.98
N ASN A 235 -30.08 16.64 -3.80
CA ASN A 235 -30.28 16.03 -2.49
C ASN A 235 -28.92 15.71 -1.85
N ILE A 236 -28.49 16.57 -0.91
CA ILE A 236 -27.20 16.46 -0.23
C ILE A 236 -27.07 15.12 0.54
N PRO A 237 -28.06 14.68 1.34
CA PRO A 237 -28.04 13.36 1.98
C PRO A 237 -27.82 12.18 1.02
N LEU A 238 -28.53 12.16 -0.10
CA LEU A 238 -28.42 11.07 -1.08
C LEU A 238 -27.06 11.09 -1.77
N ALA A 239 -26.58 12.28 -2.13
CA ALA A 239 -25.24 12.47 -2.67
C ALA A 239 -24.17 11.98 -1.70
N TYR A 240 -24.32 12.28 -0.40
CA TYR A 240 -23.40 11.83 0.63
C TYR A 240 -23.26 10.31 0.67
N LEU A 241 -24.39 9.60 0.67
CA LEU A 241 -24.41 8.15 0.70
C LEU A 241 -23.80 7.52 -0.57
N PHE A 242 -24.20 7.98 -1.76
CA PHE A 242 -23.64 7.47 -3.00
C PHE A 242 -22.14 7.76 -3.12
N THR A 243 -21.71 8.92 -2.63
CA THR A 243 -20.28 9.29 -2.56
C THR A 243 -19.52 8.35 -1.64
N ALA A 244 -20.08 8.00 -0.48
CA ALA A 244 -19.46 7.03 0.43
C ALA A 244 -19.33 5.64 -0.20
N VAL A 245 -20.40 5.11 -0.81
CA VAL A 245 -20.36 3.82 -1.52
C VAL A 245 -19.32 3.85 -2.66
N PHE A 246 -19.34 4.91 -3.47
CA PHE A 246 -18.42 5.08 -4.57
C PHE A 246 -16.96 5.20 -4.08
N TYR A 247 -16.72 5.87 -2.96
CA TYR A 247 -15.40 5.96 -2.32
C TYR A 247 -14.83 4.58 -1.94
N PHE A 248 -15.63 3.71 -1.31
CA PHE A 248 -15.18 2.36 -0.94
C PHE A 248 -14.95 1.48 -2.15
N VAL A 249 -15.84 1.52 -3.15
CA VAL A 249 -15.68 0.78 -4.42
C VAL A 249 -14.44 1.26 -5.17
N PHE A 250 -14.22 2.58 -5.23
CA PHE A 250 -13.02 3.17 -5.81
C PHE A 250 -11.74 2.68 -5.11
N CYS A 251 -11.70 2.73 -3.78
CA CYS A 251 -10.58 2.22 -3.00
C CYS A 251 -10.31 0.73 -3.28
N LEU A 252 -11.38 -0.08 -3.31
CA LEU A 252 -11.32 -1.50 -3.62
C LEU A 252 -10.68 -1.74 -4.99
N ILE A 253 -11.18 -1.08 -6.04
CA ILE A 253 -10.66 -1.17 -7.41
C ILE A 253 -9.18 -0.78 -7.48
N CYS A 254 -8.77 0.32 -6.82
CA CYS A 254 -7.37 0.76 -6.82
C CYS A 254 -6.43 -0.26 -6.17
N ILE A 255 -6.81 -0.83 -5.03
CA ILE A 255 -6.02 -1.85 -4.33
C ILE A 255 -5.92 -3.10 -5.20
N ILE A 256 -7.03 -3.56 -5.75
CA ILE A 256 -7.12 -4.69 -6.66
C ILE A 256 -6.23 -4.51 -7.89
N ALA A 257 -6.27 -3.36 -8.54
CA ALA A 257 -5.51 -3.11 -9.76
C ALA A 257 -4.01 -3.18 -9.47
N ARG A 258 -3.58 -2.61 -8.34
CA ARG A 258 -2.19 -2.69 -7.87
C ARG A 258 -1.82 -4.12 -7.47
N MET A 259 -2.69 -4.82 -6.77
CA MET A 259 -2.46 -6.20 -6.35
C MET A 259 -2.33 -7.14 -7.54
N GLY A 260 -3.14 -6.98 -8.60
CA GLY A 260 -3.01 -7.74 -9.84
C GLY A 260 -1.65 -7.57 -10.51
N THR A 261 -1.10 -6.34 -10.51
CA THR A 261 0.27 -6.10 -11.01
C THR A 261 1.34 -6.74 -10.12
N ALA A 262 1.19 -6.66 -8.80
CA ALA A 262 2.12 -7.27 -7.85
C ALA A 262 2.09 -8.80 -7.92
N ALA A 263 0.89 -9.40 -8.01
CA ALA A 263 0.68 -10.84 -8.12
C ALA A 263 1.32 -11.40 -9.39
N ARG A 264 1.19 -10.71 -10.54
CA ARG A 264 1.87 -11.10 -11.78
C ARG A 264 3.39 -11.19 -11.60
N VAL A 265 3.99 -10.22 -10.91
CA VAL A 265 5.44 -10.22 -10.65
C VAL A 265 5.82 -11.32 -9.67
N VAL A 266 5.04 -11.53 -8.60
CA VAL A 266 5.29 -12.59 -7.61
C VAL A 266 5.15 -13.98 -8.22
N VAL A 267 4.16 -14.21 -9.07
CA VAL A 267 3.98 -15.52 -9.73
C VAL A 267 5.06 -15.76 -10.78
N ALA A 268 5.45 -14.72 -11.54
CA ALA A 268 6.56 -14.82 -12.49
C ALA A 268 7.92 -15.10 -11.80
N THR A 269 8.14 -14.55 -10.61
CA THR A 269 9.38 -14.74 -9.83
C THR A 269 9.31 -15.93 -8.85
N GLY A 270 8.11 -16.36 -8.46
CA GLY A 270 7.86 -17.41 -7.46
C GLY A 270 7.98 -18.83 -7.99
N SER A 271 8.25 -18.98 -9.29
CA SER A 271 8.44 -20.28 -9.96
C SER A 271 9.87 -20.82 -9.85
N SER A 272 10.82 -20.14 -9.19
CA SER A 272 12.07 -20.82 -8.80
C SER A 272 11.75 -21.72 -7.60
N THR A 273 11.49 -23.00 -7.86
CA THR A 273 11.59 -24.03 -6.84
C THR A 273 12.90 -23.81 -6.08
N VAL A 274 12.78 -23.69 -4.75
CA VAL A 274 13.89 -23.80 -3.81
C VAL A 274 14.73 -25.01 -4.25
N GLY A 275 15.93 -24.79 -4.79
CA GLY A 275 16.77 -25.88 -5.30
C GLY A 275 17.82 -25.51 -6.35
N ASP A 276 17.62 -24.49 -7.18
CA ASP A 276 18.62 -24.14 -8.21
C ASP A 276 19.67 -23.15 -7.67
N TYR A 277 20.48 -23.61 -6.71
CA TYR A 277 21.69 -22.91 -6.27
C TYR A 277 22.59 -22.56 -7.46
N SER A 278 22.61 -23.42 -8.49
CA SER A 278 23.25 -23.18 -9.78
C SER A 278 22.74 -21.90 -10.46
N MET A 279 21.41 -21.74 -10.58
CA MET A 279 20.83 -20.54 -11.16
C MET A 279 21.21 -19.30 -10.35
N ILE A 280 21.18 -19.36 -9.02
CA ILE A 280 21.61 -18.23 -8.18
C ILE A 280 23.07 -17.90 -8.46
N VAL A 281 23.99 -18.87 -8.40
CA VAL A 281 25.42 -18.62 -8.62
C VAL A 281 25.69 -18.04 -10.02
N PHE A 282 25.08 -18.60 -11.07
CA PHE A 282 25.34 -18.19 -12.45
C PHE A 282 24.61 -16.91 -12.89
N THR A 283 23.45 -16.57 -12.31
CA THR A 283 22.65 -15.39 -12.69
C THR A 283 22.77 -14.22 -11.73
N SER A 284 23.32 -14.41 -10.53
CA SER A 284 23.41 -13.32 -9.55
C SER A 284 24.56 -12.35 -9.82
N TRP A 285 25.56 -12.76 -10.59
CA TRP A 285 26.70 -11.91 -10.90
C TRP A 285 26.34 -10.87 -11.98
N ASP A 286 26.71 -9.61 -11.73
CA ASP A 286 26.52 -8.51 -12.67
C ASP A 286 27.90 -8.11 -13.21
N TYR A 287 28.15 -8.44 -14.48
CA TYR A 287 29.42 -8.16 -15.15
C TYR A 287 29.63 -6.67 -15.47
N GLY A 288 28.62 -5.81 -15.25
CA GLY A 288 28.74 -4.35 -15.36
C GLY A 288 29.32 -3.67 -14.12
N CYS A 289 29.51 -4.38 -13.01
CA CYS A 289 30.09 -3.85 -11.78
C CYS A 289 31.62 -3.68 -11.90
N LEU A 290 32.07 -2.45 -12.17
CA LEU A 290 33.49 -2.14 -12.40
C LEU A 290 34.24 -1.65 -11.14
N GLY A 291 33.54 -1.22 -10.08
CA GLY A 291 34.16 -0.65 -8.87
C GLY A 291 34.41 -1.65 -7.74
N ASP A 292 35.58 -1.60 -7.09
CA ASP A 292 36.00 -2.54 -6.03
C ASP A 292 35.03 -2.59 -4.82
N ARG A 293 34.43 -1.46 -4.46
CA ARG A 293 33.41 -1.42 -3.39
C ARG A 293 32.12 -2.12 -3.82
N ALA A 294 31.73 -1.97 -5.08
CA ALA A 294 30.51 -2.55 -5.62
C ALA A 294 30.64 -4.06 -5.81
N THR A 295 31.79 -4.53 -6.31
CA THR A 295 32.09 -5.97 -6.44
C THR A 295 32.14 -6.67 -5.08
N LYS A 296 32.84 -6.09 -4.09
CA LYS A 296 32.86 -6.62 -2.70
C LYS A 296 31.47 -6.66 -2.08
N LEU A 297 30.64 -5.64 -2.30
CA LEU A 297 29.26 -5.63 -1.80
C LEU A 297 28.42 -6.71 -2.48
N LYS A 298 28.57 -6.88 -3.80
CA LYS A 298 27.84 -7.90 -4.57
C LYS A 298 28.23 -9.31 -4.15
N GLN A 299 29.53 -9.56 -3.94
CA GLN A 299 30.04 -10.83 -3.42
C GLN A 299 29.45 -11.14 -2.03
N LYS A 300 29.48 -10.19 -1.10
CA LYS A 300 28.88 -10.35 0.23
C LYS A 300 27.37 -10.61 0.16
N ASN A 301 26.65 -9.92 -0.73
CA ASN A 301 25.22 -10.11 -0.91
C ASN A 301 24.88 -11.54 -1.38
N ILE A 302 25.64 -12.07 -2.36
CA ILE A 302 25.48 -13.44 -2.84
C ILE A 302 25.80 -14.45 -1.74
N HIS A 303 26.90 -14.24 -1.00
CA HIS A 303 27.29 -15.09 0.12
C HIS A 303 26.19 -15.16 1.19
N TYR A 304 25.70 -14.01 1.68
CA TYR A 304 24.64 -13.99 2.69
C TYR A 304 23.35 -14.62 2.20
N ARG A 305 23.01 -14.44 0.91
CA ARG A 305 21.81 -15.04 0.33
C ARG A 305 21.89 -16.58 0.35
N LEU A 306 23.00 -17.14 -0.11
CA LEU A 306 23.23 -18.59 -0.10
C LEU A 306 23.30 -19.15 1.32
N GLN A 307 23.95 -18.42 2.23
CA GLN A 307 24.04 -18.82 3.64
C GLN A 307 22.66 -18.94 4.28
N VAL A 308 21.78 -17.95 4.09
CA VAL A 308 20.43 -17.97 4.65
C VAL A 308 19.60 -19.12 4.08
N ASP A 309 19.68 -19.37 2.77
CA ASP A 309 18.95 -20.45 2.11
C ASP A 309 19.42 -21.83 2.63
N LEU A 310 20.73 -22.03 2.82
CA LEU A 310 21.32 -23.26 3.38
C LEU A 310 20.95 -23.45 4.86
N GLU A 311 20.96 -22.37 5.66
CA GLU A 311 20.51 -22.39 7.05
C GLU A 311 19.04 -22.82 7.15
N GLU A 312 18.17 -22.29 6.28
CA GLU A 312 16.74 -22.65 6.24
C GLU A 312 16.54 -24.13 5.89
N GLU A 313 17.32 -24.67 4.95
CA GLU A 313 17.32 -26.11 4.64
C GLU A 313 17.80 -26.96 5.81
N SER A 314 18.87 -26.56 6.48
CA SER A 314 19.41 -27.30 7.63
C SER A 314 18.37 -27.41 8.75
N ILE A 315 17.58 -26.35 8.97
CA ILE A 315 16.49 -26.31 9.94
C ILE A 315 15.35 -27.23 9.51
N LYS A 316 14.98 -27.27 8.22
CA LYS A 316 13.95 -28.19 7.69
C LYS A 316 14.36 -29.66 7.85
N LYS A 317 15.62 -29.99 7.57
CA LYS A 317 16.16 -31.34 7.76
C LYS A 317 16.17 -31.73 9.24
N ARG A 318 16.59 -30.83 10.13
CA ARG A 318 16.49 -31.02 11.58
C ARG A 318 15.04 -31.23 12.02
N ALA A 319 14.09 -30.46 11.49
CA ALA A 319 12.66 -30.58 11.78
C ALA A 319 12.07 -31.93 11.33
N ALA A 320 12.54 -32.48 10.21
CA ALA A 320 12.14 -33.79 9.71
C ALA A 320 12.78 -34.96 10.50
N ALA A 321 13.91 -34.72 11.15
CA ALA A 321 14.64 -35.71 11.94
C ALA A 321 14.17 -35.83 13.41
N LEU A 322 13.18 -35.04 13.87
CA LEU A 322 12.68 -35.15 15.25
C LEU A 322 11.89 -36.45 15.47
N THR A 323 12.12 -37.07 16.61
CA THR A 323 11.37 -38.26 17.07
C THR A 323 9.94 -37.90 17.47
N LEU A 324 9.02 -38.87 17.44
CA LEU A 324 7.59 -38.66 17.76
C LEU A 324 7.36 -38.01 19.14
N SER A 325 8.09 -38.44 20.17
CA SER A 325 7.97 -37.88 21.53
C SER A 325 8.42 -36.41 21.59
N GLN A 326 9.57 -36.07 20.97
CA GLN A 326 10.03 -34.69 20.89
C GLN A 326 9.09 -33.80 20.06
N LYS A 327 8.46 -34.37 19.03
CA LYS A 327 7.44 -33.68 18.23
C LYS A 327 6.21 -33.36 19.07
N ILE A 328 5.71 -34.31 19.87
CA ILE A 328 4.56 -34.08 20.76
C ILE A 328 4.87 -32.96 21.77
N VAL A 329 6.04 -32.98 22.41
CA VAL A 329 6.46 -31.94 23.37
C VAL A 329 6.59 -30.56 22.70
N LEU A 330 7.15 -30.49 21.50
CA LEU A 330 7.30 -29.23 20.77
C LEU A 330 5.94 -28.66 20.34
N TYR A 331 5.03 -29.52 19.87
CA TYR A 331 3.69 -29.08 19.49
C TYR A 331 2.84 -28.69 20.69
N SER A 332 2.94 -29.39 21.82
CA SER A 332 2.25 -29.00 23.05
C SER A 332 2.76 -27.67 23.60
N LEU A 333 4.08 -27.44 23.57
CA LEU A 333 4.69 -26.13 23.91
C LEU A 333 4.14 -25.01 23.01
N ARG A 334 4.05 -25.23 21.70
CA ARG A 334 3.52 -24.25 20.75
C ARG A 334 2.04 -23.95 21.00
N VAL A 335 1.24 -24.98 21.28
CA VAL A 335 -0.18 -24.80 21.63
C VAL A 335 -0.31 -23.98 22.91
N PHE A 336 0.48 -24.28 23.95
CA PHE A 336 0.51 -23.51 25.19
C PHE A 336 0.91 -22.03 24.95
N MET A 337 1.98 -21.78 24.20
CA MET A 337 2.44 -20.42 23.87
C MET A 337 1.42 -19.66 23.02
N CYS A 338 0.66 -20.36 22.17
CA CYS A 338 -0.46 -19.79 21.44
C CYS A 338 -1.57 -19.32 22.39
N PHE A 339 -1.92 -20.11 23.40
CA PHE A 339 -2.88 -19.69 24.43
C PHE A 339 -2.40 -18.48 25.22
N VAL A 340 -1.11 -18.43 25.59
CA VAL A 340 -0.52 -17.25 26.26
C VAL A 340 -0.63 -16.01 25.36
N SER A 341 -0.31 -16.14 24.08
CA SER A 341 -0.43 -15.05 23.11
C SER A 341 -1.88 -14.57 22.97
N PHE A 342 -2.86 -15.48 22.90
CA PHE A 342 -4.28 -15.12 22.89
C PHE A 342 -4.71 -14.45 24.20
N GLY A 343 -4.22 -14.91 25.36
CA GLY A 343 -4.47 -14.28 26.65
C GLY A 343 -4.01 -12.82 26.70
N LEU A 344 -2.81 -12.52 26.16
CA LEU A 344 -2.30 -11.15 26.06
C LEU A 344 -3.19 -10.27 25.16
N ILE A 345 -3.67 -10.84 24.05
CA ILE A 345 -4.56 -10.14 23.12
C ILE A 345 -5.91 -9.84 23.78
N ILE A 346 -6.50 -10.82 24.49
CA ILE A 346 -7.76 -10.65 25.23
C ILE A 346 -7.60 -9.61 26.35
N ALA A 347 -6.49 -9.64 27.09
CA ALA A 347 -6.20 -8.65 28.12
C ALA A 347 -6.10 -7.23 27.55
N ALA A 348 -5.47 -7.07 26.38
CA ALA A 348 -5.43 -5.80 25.68
C ALA A 348 -6.83 -5.33 25.26
N PHE A 349 -7.69 -6.23 24.79
CA PHE A 349 -9.08 -5.89 24.43
C PHE A 349 -9.91 -5.48 25.64
N TYR A 350 -9.79 -6.19 26.77
CA TYR A 350 -10.44 -5.80 28.00
C TYR A 350 -9.96 -4.42 28.48
N GLY A 351 -8.65 -4.15 28.39
CA GLY A 351 -8.09 -2.83 28.69
C GLY A 351 -8.65 -1.72 27.82
N ILE A 352 -8.79 -1.95 26.50
CA ILE A 352 -9.42 -1.00 25.58
C ILE A 352 -10.89 -0.79 25.96
N PHE A 353 -11.63 -1.87 26.23
CA PHE A 353 -13.03 -1.80 26.64
C PHE A 353 -13.22 -0.94 27.90
N ALA A 354 -12.46 -1.22 28.95
CA ALA A 354 -12.53 -0.49 30.22
C ALA A 354 -12.09 0.98 30.04
N ALA A 355 -11.07 1.23 29.22
CA ALA A 355 -10.60 2.58 28.91
C ALA A 355 -11.64 3.40 28.14
N THR A 356 -12.31 2.79 27.15
CA THR A 356 -13.40 3.44 26.42
C THR A 356 -14.58 3.72 27.33
N GLU A 357 -14.99 2.77 28.18
CA GLU A 357 -16.09 2.99 29.11
C GLU A 357 -15.79 4.14 30.08
N PHE A 358 -14.60 4.14 30.66
CA PHE A 358 -14.15 5.20 31.56
C PHE A 358 -14.04 6.56 30.87
N SER A 359 -13.50 6.61 29.65
CA SER A 359 -13.39 7.82 28.83
C SER A 359 -14.76 8.46 28.60
N GLN A 360 -15.76 7.64 28.24
CA GLN A 360 -17.07 8.14 27.84
C GLN A 360 -17.89 8.64 29.04
N VAL A 361 -17.79 7.98 30.19
CA VAL A 361 -18.41 8.45 31.44
C VAL A 361 -17.81 9.77 31.94
N LYS A 362 -16.52 10.03 31.66
CA LYS A 362 -15.79 11.23 32.10
C LYS A 362 -15.68 12.32 31.05
N SER A 363 -16.35 12.18 29.91
CA SER A 363 -16.20 13.07 28.75
C SER A 363 -16.69 14.52 28.96
N GLY A 364 -17.36 14.84 30.09
CA GLY A 364 -17.86 16.18 30.41
C GLY A 364 -16.98 17.01 31.36
N GLN A 365 -15.76 16.56 31.65
CA GLN A 365 -14.88 17.25 32.60
C GLN A 365 -13.99 18.29 31.88
N GLU A 366 -13.99 19.52 32.36
CA GLU A 366 -13.26 20.63 31.71
C GLU A 366 -11.73 20.56 31.90
N GLY A 367 -11.01 21.11 30.93
CA GLY A 367 -9.56 21.34 30.98
C GLY A 367 -8.69 20.17 30.50
N ILE A 368 -7.39 20.23 30.83
CA ILE A 368 -6.36 19.28 30.35
C ILE A 368 -6.63 17.86 30.86
N LEU A 369 -7.22 17.71 32.03
CA LEU A 369 -7.57 16.41 32.60
C LEU A 369 -8.69 15.73 31.79
N GLY A 370 -9.67 16.51 31.31
CA GLY A 370 -10.71 16.03 30.39
C GLY A 370 -10.12 15.52 29.08
N LEU A 371 -9.18 16.27 28.49
CA LEU A 371 -8.47 15.87 27.28
C LEU A 371 -7.67 14.56 27.48
N PHE A 372 -7.06 14.36 28.65
CA PHE A 372 -6.38 13.10 28.97
C PHE A 372 -7.35 11.91 28.99
N PHE A 373 -8.53 12.06 29.60
CA PHE A 373 -9.55 11.01 29.61
C PHE A 373 -10.08 10.73 28.20
N GLU A 374 -10.29 11.78 27.40
CA GLU A 374 -10.78 11.65 26.03
C GLU A 374 -9.78 10.92 25.09
N TYR A 375 -8.48 11.07 25.35
CA TYR A 375 -7.43 10.36 24.62
C TYR A 375 -7.08 8.99 25.21
N LEU A 376 -7.68 8.61 26.35
CA LEU A 376 -7.37 7.37 27.06
C LEU A 376 -7.52 6.12 26.17
N PRO A 377 -8.58 5.95 25.35
CA PRO A 377 -8.69 4.79 24.47
C PRO A 377 -7.56 4.76 23.44
N SER A 378 -7.21 5.91 22.87
CA SER A 378 -6.11 6.05 21.90
C SER A 378 -4.75 5.70 22.52
N ILE A 379 -4.52 6.11 23.77
CA ILE A 379 -3.31 5.80 24.55
C ILE A 379 -3.23 4.29 24.80
N VAL A 380 -4.30 3.66 25.28
CA VAL A 380 -4.33 2.22 25.59
C VAL A 380 -4.19 1.38 24.32
N ILE A 381 -4.83 1.75 23.22
CA ILE A 381 -4.67 1.08 21.92
C ILE A 381 -3.20 1.15 21.46
N THR A 382 -2.58 2.33 21.53
CA THR A 382 -1.20 2.52 21.11
C THR A 382 -0.22 1.75 21.98
N ALA A 383 -0.41 1.80 23.31
CA ALA A 383 0.38 1.04 24.27
C ALA A 383 0.25 -0.47 24.03
N GLY A 384 -0.97 -0.98 23.85
CA GLY A 384 -1.23 -2.39 23.52
C GLY A 384 -0.55 -2.80 22.21
N ASN A 385 -0.67 -1.98 21.16
CA ASN A 385 -0.06 -2.21 19.86
C ASN A 385 1.48 -2.14 19.85
N PHE A 386 2.10 -1.60 20.91
CA PHE A 386 3.54 -1.62 21.13
C PHE A 386 3.97 -2.79 22.03
N VAL A 387 3.33 -2.94 23.19
CA VAL A 387 3.71 -3.91 24.23
C VAL A 387 3.39 -5.34 23.81
N VAL A 388 2.20 -5.62 23.26
CA VAL A 388 1.78 -6.99 22.93
C VAL A 388 2.67 -7.61 21.85
N PRO A 389 3.01 -6.93 20.73
CA PRO A 389 3.97 -7.48 19.77
C PRO A 389 5.36 -7.74 20.36
N LEU A 390 5.86 -6.88 21.26
CA LEU A 390 7.14 -7.10 21.93
C LEU A 390 7.13 -8.37 22.80
N LEU A 391 6.04 -8.61 23.53
CA LEU A 391 5.87 -9.84 24.31
C LEU A 391 5.71 -11.07 23.39
N CYS A 392 4.96 -10.93 22.30
CA CYS A 392 4.81 -11.98 21.29
C CYS A 392 6.14 -12.33 20.60
N ASP A 393 7.05 -11.38 20.41
CA ASP A 393 8.39 -11.65 19.89
C ASP A 393 9.21 -12.50 20.87
N GLN A 394 9.09 -12.26 22.18
CA GLN A 394 9.71 -13.12 23.20
C GLN A 394 9.10 -14.53 23.19
N ILE A 395 7.77 -14.62 23.08
CA ILE A 395 7.08 -15.91 22.93
C ILE A 395 7.59 -16.66 21.70
N ALA A 396 7.81 -15.96 20.59
CA ALA A 396 8.27 -16.57 19.35
C ALA A 396 9.71 -17.11 19.42
N LEU A 397 10.57 -16.54 20.30
CA LEU A 397 11.89 -17.11 20.60
C LEU A 397 11.77 -18.48 21.30
N ILE A 398 10.74 -18.64 22.13
CA ILE A 398 10.48 -19.89 22.87
C ILE A 398 9.84 -20.95 21.96
N GLU A 399 8.99 -20.55 21.02
CA GLU A 399 8.27 -21.45 20.10
C GLU A 399 9.18 -22.18 19.08
N ARG A 400 10.46 -21.80 18.99
CA ARG A 400 11.50 -22.36 18.10
C ARG A 400 10.98 -22.59 16.67
N TYR A 401 10.30 -21.61 16.11
CA TYR A 401 9.88 -21.60 14.72
C TYR A 401 11.09 -21.39 13.78
N SER A 402 10.92 -21.69 12.49
CA SER A 402 11.91 -21.28 11.51
C SER A 402 11.91 -19.75 11.40
N PRO A 403 13.04 -19.08 11.16
CA PRO A 403 13.11 -17.62 11.16
C PRO A 403 12.06 -16.95 10.25
N SER A 404 11.77 -17.55 9.09
CA SER A 404 10.76 -17.07 8.15
C SER A 404 9.32 -17.23 8.69
N THR A 405 9.02 -18.33 9.38
CA THR A 405 7.69 -18.57 9.97
C THR A 405 7.47 -17.75 11.23
N THR A 406 8.50 -17.56 12.06
CA THR A 406 8.49 -16.65 13.22
C THR A 406 8.03 -15.25 12.82
N VAL A 407 8.65 -14.68 11.78
CA VAL A 407 8.31 -13.33 11.31
C VAL A 407 6.87 -13.28 10.79
N ILE A 408 6.41 -14.28 10.03
CA ILE A 408 5.04 -14.31 9.51
C ILE A 408 4.01 -14.42 10.64
N VAL A 409 4.24 -15.30 11.62
CA VAL A 409 3.33 -15.49 12.76
C VAL A 409 3.28 -14.24 13.65
N ALA A 410 4.43 -13.64 13.95
CA ALA A 410 4.50 -12.38 14.69
C ALA A 410 3.75 -11.26 13.95
N LEU A 411 3.91 -11.16 12.63
CA LEU A 411 3.17 -10.21 11.81
C LEU A 411 1.67 -10.47 11.79
N LEU A 412 1.23 -11.72 11.67
CA LEU A 412 -0.19 -12.07 11.72
C LEU A 412 -0.81 -11.70 13.08
N ARG A 413 -0.13 -12.01 14.19
CA ARG A 413 -0.55 -11.62 15.55
C ARG A 413 -0.66 -10.09 15.69
N ALA A 414 0.33 -9.35 15.19
CA ALA A 414 0.34 -7.89 15.23
C ALA A 414 -0.75 -7.26 14.33
N VAL A 415 -1.00 -7.81 13.15
CA VAL A 415 -2.11 -7.37 12.28
C VAL A 415 -3.45 -7.63 12.97
N PHE A 416 -3.65 -8.82 13.52
CA PHE A 416 -4.89 -9.18 14.21
C PHE A 416 -5.17 -8.23 15.38
N LEU A 417 -4.18 -7.98 16.22
CA LEU A 417 -4.29 -7.04 17.34
C LEU A 417 -4.71 -5.63 16.88
N ARG A 418 -4.09 -5.10 15.81
CA ARG A 418 -4.38 -3.75 15.31
C ARG A 418 -5.76 -3.61 14.68
N LEU A 419 -6.23 -4.63 13.96
CA LEU A 419 -7.56 -4.61 13.35
C LEU A 419 -8.66 -4.81 14.41
N VAL A 420 -8.46 -5.74 15.34
CA VAL A 420 -9.47 -6.01 16.37
C VAL A 420 -9.51 -4.92 17.43
N SER A 421 -8.39 -4.26 17.78
CA SER A 421 -8.41 -3.11 18.69
C SER A 421 -9.31 -1.97 18.18
N LEU A 422 -9.25 -1.66 16.88
CA LEU A 422 -10.18 -0.71 16.25
C LEU A 422 -11.63 -1.23 16.32
N GLY A 423 -11.86 -2.51 16.03
CA GLY A 423 -13.17 -3.13 16.13
C GLY A 423 -13.79 -3.09 17.54
N VAL A 424 -12.98 -3.29 18.59
CA VAL A 424 -13.42 -3.24 19.99
C VAL A 424 -13.78 -1.81 20.40
N LEU A 425 -12.96 -0.81 20.05
CA LEU A 425 -13.28 0.61 20.30
C LEU A 425 -14.64 0.98 19.68
N LEU A 426 -14.81 0.58 18.43
CA LEU A 426 -16.03 0.83 17.67
C LEU A 426 -17.23 0.10 18.28
N PHE A 427 -17.11 -1.19 18.60
CA PHE A 427 -18.16 -1.97 19.27
C PHE A 427 -18.58 -1.37 20.61
N THR A 428 -17.60 -0.93 21.42
CA THR A 428 -17.87 -0.32 22.73
C THR A 428 -18.57 1.02 22.61
N LEU A 429 -18.15 1.85 21.66
CA LEU A 429 -18.83 3.09 21.34
C LEU A 429 -20.27 2.83 20.87
N TRP A 430 -20.47 1.84 20.00
CA TRP A 430 -21.80 1.47 19.54
C TRP A 430 -22.72 0.96 20.64
N ARG A 431 -22.23 0.11 21.54
CA ARG A 431 -22.98 -0.36 22.71
C ARG A 431 -23.50 0.81 23.55
N GLN A 432 -22.70 1.86 23.72
CA GLN A 432 -23.14 3.03 24.50
C GLN A 432 -24.14 3.90 23.76
N ILE A 433 -24.00 4.03 22.43
CA ILE A 433 -24.95 4.78 21.61
C ILE A 433 -26.33 4.10 21.61
N THR A 434 -26.38 2.76 21.53
CA THR A 434 -27.63 1.98 21.44
C THR A 434 -28.19 1.52 22.79
N CYS A 435 -27.80 2.13 23.91
CA CYS A 435 -28.24 1.74 25.27
C CYS A 435 -28.13 0.22 25.52
N GLU A 436 -26.97 -0.38 25.23
CA GLU A 436 -26.71 -1.83 25.37
C GLU A 436 -27.61 -2.73 24.48
N GLY A 437 -28.18 -2.17 23.41
CA GLY A 437 -29.12 -2.85 22.52
C GLY A 437 -30.58 -2.79 22.99
N ALA A 438 -30.87 -2.06 24.07
CA ALA A 438 -32.22 -1.84 24.56
C ALA A 438 -32.79 -0.52 23.99
N GLU A 439 -33.17 -0.54 22.71
CA GLU A 439 -33.65 0.66 22.00
C GLU A 439 -34.95 1.26 22.59
N ASN A 440 -35.74 0.45 23.31
CA ASN A 440 -37.09 0.82 23.77
C ASN A 440 -37.17 1.20 25.25
N THR A 441 -36.04 1.25 25.98
CA THR A 441 -36.01 1.55 27.41
C THR A 441 -35.35 2.90 27.70
N GLY A 442 -35.85 3.61 28.72
CA GLY A 442 -35.23 4.83 29.25
C GLY A 442 -35.01 5.94 28.21
N GLU A 443 -33.79 6.49 28.22
CA GLU A 443 -33.33 7.63 27.42
C GLU A 443 -33.27 7.36 25.91
N CYS A 444 -33.23 6.09 25.50
CA CYS A 444 -33.21 5.67 24.09
C CYS A 444 -34.60 5.58 23.44
N LYS A 445 -35.70 5.59 24.21
CA LYS A 445 -37.06 5.38 23.70
C LYS A 445 -37.50 6.38 22.63
N LEU A 446 -37.02 7.63 22.72
CA LEU A 446 -37.47 8.71 21.84
C LEU A 446 -36.79 8.67 20.46
N CYS A 447 -35.46 8.52 20.44
CA CYS A 447 -34.66 8.62 19.22
C CYS A 447 -34.04 7.28 18.79
N GLN A 448 -34.28 6.17 19.51
CA GLN A 448 -33.65 4.85 19.35
C GLN A 448 -32.13 4.82 19.58
N TYR A 449 -31.58 5.92 20.10
CA TYR A 449 -30.20 6.06 20.56
C TYR A 449 -30.18 7.03 21.74
N ASN A 450 -29.06 7.05 22.49
CA ASN A 450 -28.91 7.96 23.62
C ASN A 450 -28.64 9.39 23.15
N HIS A 451 -29.73 10.13 22.89
CA HIS A 451 -29.69 11.53 22.44
C HIS A 451 -29.25 12.54 23.51
N LEU A 452 -29.27 12.16 24.80
CA LEU A 452 -28.83 13.04 25.89
C LEU A 452 -27.30 13.09 25.97
N LEU A 453 -26.66 11.92 25.88
CA LEU A 453 -25.20 11.83 25.89
C LEU A 453 -24.59 12.10 24.50
N TYR A 454 -25.31 11.75 23.43
CA TYR A 454 -24.85 11.88 22.05
C TYR A 454 -25.90 12.57 21.17
N PRO A 455 -26.02 13.91 21.23
CA PRO A 455 -26.96 14.66 20.40
C PRO A 455 -26.79 14.40 18.90
N CYS A 456 -25.55 14.23 18.44
CA CYS A 456 -25.21 13.73 17.10
C CYS A 456 -24.12 12.64 17.21
N TRP A 457 -24.56 11.38 17.26
CA TRP A 457 -23.65 10.25 17.44
C TRP A 457 -22.69 10.07 16.26
N GLU A 458 -23.10 10.41 15.02
CA GLU A 458 -22.26 10.32 13.83
C GLU A 458 -21.03 11.24 13.95
N THR A 459 -21.24 12.48 14.38
CA THR A 459 -20.15 13.43 14.64
C THR A 459 -19.23 12.89 15.74
N ARG A 460 -19.79 12.29 16.79
CA ARG A 460 -18.98 11.71 17.87
C ARG A 460 -18.08 10.57 17.38
N VAL A 461 -18.59 9.66 16.54
CA VAL A 461 -17.76 8.61 15.92
C VAL A 461 -16.66 9.23 15.05
N GLY A 462 -16.97 10.30 14.31
CA GLY A 462 -16.00 11.07 13.53
C GLY A 462 -14.89 11.68 14.39
N GLN A 463 -15.23 12.25 15.56
CA GLN A 463 -14.29 12.81 16.52
C GLN A 463 -13.33 11.74 17.04
N GLU A 464 -13.81 10.54 17.39
CA GLU A 464 -12.95 9.43 17.83
C GLU A 464 -11.95 9.01 16.74
N MET A 465 -12.38 8.91 15.46
CA MET A 465 -11.49 8.56 14.35
C MET A 465 -10.47 9.66 14.03
N TYR A 466 -10.87 10.93 14.19
CA TYR A 466 -9.98 12.09 14.09
C TYR A 466 -8.90 12.05 15.18
N LYS A 467 -9.30 11.89 16.45
CA LYS A 467 -8.38 11.78 17.60
C LYS A 467 -7.40 10.63 17.44
N LEU A 468 -7.85 9.45 17.00
CA LEU A 468 -6.95 8.33 16.68
C LEU A 468 -5.92 8.67 15.60
N THR A 469 -6.36 9.34 14.53
CA THR A 469 -5.48 9.72 13.41
C THR A 469 -4.43 10.73 13.85
N LEU A 470 -4.83 11.73 14.64
CA LEU A 470 -3.97 12.76 15.20
C LEU A 470 -3.01 12.18 16.24
N PHE A 471 -3.50 11.35 17.16
CA PHE A 471 -2.68 10.69 18.18
C PHE A 471 -1.60 9.80 17.56
N ASP A 472 -1.96 8.99 16.55
CA ASP A 472 -0.98 8.17 15.83
C ASP A 472 0.09 9.05 15.15
N PHE A 473 -0.28 10.20 14.59
CA PHE A 473 0.70 11.13 14.03
C PHE A 473 1.64 11.72 15.10
N LEU A 474 1.09 12.16 16.24
CA LEU A 474 1.86 12.69 17.36
C LEU A 474 2.81 11.64 17.93
N ILE A 475 2.36 10.39 18.08
CA ILE A 475 3.19 9.28 18.56
C ILE A 475 4.31 8.96 17.58
N ASN A 476 4.06 8.98 16.26
CA ASN A 476 5.12 8.78 15.28
C ASN A 476 6.20 9.88 15.37
N ILE A 477 5.81 11.14 15.61
CA ILE A 477 6.77 12.24 15.88
C ILE A 477 7.49 12.02 17.20
N ALA A 478 6.78 11.66 18.27
CA ALA A 478 7.35 11.43 19.59
C ALA A 478 8.38 10.30 19.55
N VAL A 479 8.08 9.18 18.88
CA VAL A 479 9.02 8.07 18.68
C VAL A 479 10.25 8.52 17.90
N LEU A 480 10.08 9.33 16.85
CA LEU A 480 11.20 9.90 16.10
C LEU A 480 12.13 10.74 17.00
N VAL A 481 11.56 11.66 17.77
CA VAL A 481 12.31 12.66 18.56
C VAL A 481 12.85 12.10 19.87
N LEU A 482 12.07 11.27 20.57
CA LEU A 482 12.40 10.78 21.92
C LEU A 482 13.08 9.40 21.92
N VAL A 483 12.90 8.61 20.85
CA VAL A 483 13.46 7.23 20.79
C VAL A 483 14.48 7.09 19.68
N GLU A 484 14.11 7.36 18.42
CA GLU A 484 14.97 7.10 17.26
C GLU A 484 16.21 8.01 17.26
N PHE A 485 16.04 9.32 17.49
CA PHE A 485 17.14 10.29 17.50
C PHE A 485 18.08 10.14 18.71
N PRO A 486 17.59 10.04 19.96
CA PRO A 486 18.46 9.90 21.13
C PRO A 486 19.20 8.57 21.13
N ARG A 487 18.57 7.47 20.66
CA ARG A 487 19.25 6.18 20.48
C ARG A 487 20.49 6.31 19.60
N ARG A 488 20.43 7.11 18.54
CA ARG A 488 21.60 7.38 17.70
C ARG A 488 22.69 8.13 18.47
N MET A 489 22.32 9.22 19.15
CA MET A 489 23.29 10.02 19.92
C MET A 489 24.01 9.18 20.97
N VAL A 490 23.28 8.30 21.68
CA VAL A 490 23.85 7.39 22.68
C VAL A 490 24.85 6.43 22.05
N VAL A 491 24.51 5.81 20.92
CA VAL A 491 25.35 4.79 20.27
C VAL A 491 26.60 5.41 19.62
N ASP A 492 26.50 6.63 19.09
CA ASP A 492 27.61 7.30 18.42
C ASP A 492 28.56 7.99 19.41
N ASN A 493 28.07 8.43 20.59
CA ASN A 493 28.86 9.22 21.53
C ASN A 493 29.40 8.40 22.73
N TRP A 494 28.72 7.32 23.15
CA TRP A 494 29.18 6.46 24.25
C TRP A 494 29.70 5.11 23.74
N SER A 495 30.96 4.77 24.09
CA SER A 495 31.63 3.52 23.70
C SER A 495 31.38 2.35 24.65
N ASN A 496 30.48 2.49 25.62
CA ASN A 496 30.20 1.45 26.62
C ASN A 496 29.62 0.18 25.98
N LYS A 497 29.88 -1.00 26.59
CA LYS A 497 29.33 -2.29 26.13
C LYS A 497 27.79 -2.28 26.03
N LEU A 498 27.10 -1.50 26.87
CA LEU A 498 25.66 -1.29 26.80
C LEU A 498 25.23 -0.51 25.53
N ALA A 499 25.98 0.53 25.14
CA ALA A 499 25.70 1.29 23.92
C ALA A 499 25.97 0.44 22.66
N GLN A 500 27.00 -0.41 22.70
CA GLN A 500 27.26 -1.41 21.65
C GLN A 500 26.17 -2.49 21.59
N TRP A 501 25.62 -2.92 22.74
CA TRP A 501 24.52 -3.89 22.81
C TRP A 501 23.21 -3.33 22.26
N VAL A 502 22.87 -2.08 22.59
CA VAL A 502 21.69 -1.40 22.03
C VAL A 502 21.83 -1.29 20.51
N GLY A 503 23.01 -0.91 20.01
CA GLY A 503 23.29 -0.81 18.58
C GLY A 503 22.41 0.22 17.84
N ARG A 504 22.79 0.54 16.60
CA ARG A 504 21.96 1.43 15.76
C ARG A 504 20.69 0.71 15.31
N GLN A 505 19.60 1.47 15.20
CA GLN A 505 18.30 0.99 14.77
C GLN A 505 18.35 0.39 13.35
N GLU A 506 17.72 -0.76 13.17
CA GLU A 506 17.42 -1.32 11.84
C GLU A 506 16.03 -0.87 11.38
N PHE A 507 15.89 -0.58 10.08
CA PHE A 507 14.60 -0.22 9.50
C PHE A 507 13.74 -1.48 9.27
N VAL A 508 12.91 -1.81 10.25
CA VAL A 508 12.00 -2.96 10.16
C VAL A 508 10.81 -2.60 9.26
N VAL A 509 10.89 -3.02 8.00
CA VAL A 509 9.87 -2.72 6.97
C VAL A 509 8.46 -3.18 7.39
N PRO A 510 8.25 -4.44 7.83
CA PRO A 510 6.89 -4.93 8.08
C PRO A 510 6.16 -4.14 9.18
N ALA A 511 6.82 -3.86 10.32
CA ALA A 511 6.22 -3.12 11.43
C ALA A 511 5.78 -1.70 11.03
N ASN A 512 6.60 -1.00 10.23
CA ASN A 512 6.25 0.32 9.71
C ASN A 512 5.09 0.25 8.70
N VAL A 513 5.04 -0.80 7.84
CA VAL A 513 3.90 -0.98 6.92
C VAL A 513 2.60 -1.24 7.68
N LEU A 514 2.63 -2.07 8.73
CA LEU A 514 1.45 -2.31 9.56
C LEU A 514 0.94 -1.00 10.19
N GLY A 515 1.81 -0.03 10.48
CA GLY A 515 1.42 1.29 10.99
C GLY A 515 0.65 2.09 9.94
N LEU A 516 1.14 2.05 8.69
CA LEU A 516 0.46 2.68 7.55
C LEU A 516 -0.90 2.05 7.26
N VAL A 517 -1.00 0.71 7.33
CA VAL A 517 -2.29 0.02 7.13
C VAL A 517 -3.27 0.40 8.24
N TYR A 518 -2.85 0.36 9.51
CA TYR A 518 -3.69 0.80 10.63
C TYR A 518 -4.20 2.24 10.44
N GLY A 519 -3.30 3.19 10.12
CA GLY A 519 -3.70 4.56 9.82
C GLY A 519 -4.70 4.67 8.67
N GLN A 520 -4.53 3.88 7.62
CA GLN A 520 -5.50 3.83 6.51
C GLN A 520 -6.85 3.24 6.93
N THR A 521 -6.86 2.23 7.80
CA THR A 521 -8.12 1.63 8.28
C THR A 521 -8.95 2.59 9.09
N VAL A 522 -8.33 3.39 9.96
CA VAL A 522 -9.00 4.45 10.74
C VAL A 522 -9.64 5.47 9.80
N VAL A 523 -8.99 5.78 8.68
CA VAL A 523 -9.52 6.73 7.69
C VAL A 523 -10.68 6.15 6.92
N TRP A 524 -10.66 4.85 6.60
CA TRP A 524 -11.82 4.20 5.98
C TRP A 524 -13.02 4.13 6.93
N THR A 525 -12.81 3.78 8.19
CA THR A 525 -13.89 3.76 9.20
C THR A 525 -14.42 5.17 9.49
N GLY A 526 -13.56 6.19 9.48
CA GLY A 526 -13.94 7.57 9.77
C GLY A 526 -14.41 8.40 8.58
N ALA A 527 -14.13 8.01 7.32
CA ALA A 527 -14.43 8.84 6.15
C ALA A 527 -15.93 9.14 5.94
N LEU A 528 -16.83 8.27 6.44
CA LEU A 528 -18.27 8.50 6.42
C LEU A 528 -18.71 9.53 7.48
N PHE A 529 -17.98 9.66 8.58
CA PHE A 529 -18.36 10.55 9.69
C PHE A 529 -17.58 11.87 9.66
N CYS A 530 -16.40 11.84 9.05
CA CYS A 530 -15.46 12.93 8.91
C CYS A 530 -14.97 13.01 7.43
N PRO A 531 -15.69 13.72 6.54
CA PRO A 531 -15.39 13.79 5.11
C PRO A 531 -13.99 14.31 4.76
N LEU A 532 -13.40 15.16 5.60
CA LEU A 532 -12.06 15.72 5.39
C LEU A 532 -10.95 14.83 5.96
N LEU A 533 -11.28 13.71 6.61
CA LEU A 533 -10.29 12.78 7.17
C LEU A 533 -9.29 12.26 6.11
N PRO A 534 -9.69 11.94 4.86
CA PRO A 534 -8.74 11.58 3.80
C PRO A 534 -7.76 12.72 3.44
N LEU A 535 -8.16 13.99 3.54
CA LEU A 535 -7.26 15.12 3.33
C LEU A 535 -6.23 15.22 4.46
N ILE A 536 -6.69 15.15 5.71
CA ILE A 536 -5.82 15.15 6.90
C ILE A 536 -4.81 13.99 6.81
N ASN A 537 -5.28 12.80 6.41
CA ASN A 537 -4.41 11.65 6.24
C ASN A 537 -3.42 11.79 5.07
N THR A 538 -3.80 12.49 4.00
CA THR A 538 -2.88 12.82 2.90
C THR A 538 -1.73 13.68 3.41
N LEU A 539 -2.03 14.73 4.17
CA LEU A 539 -1.01 15.59 4.79
C LEU A 539 -0.13 14.79 5.76
N LYS A 540 -0.75 13.99 6.63
CA LYS A 540 -0.06 13.08 7.56
C LYS A 540 0.92 12.16 6.83
N PHE A 541 0.51 11.48 5.75
CA PHE A 541 1.37 10.57 5.00
C PHE A 541 2.50 11.28 4.25
N ILE A 542 2.28 12.50 3.77
CA ILE A 542 3.35 13.34 3.20
C ILE A 542 4.40 13.66 4.27
N LEU A 543 3.98 14.09 5.46
CA LEU A 543 4.89 14.37 6.58
C LEU A 543 5.63 13.11 7.03
N LEU A 544 4.91 11.98 7.19
CA LEU A 544 5.51 10.69 7.51
C LEU A 544 6.53 10.24 6.46
N PHE A 545 6.31 10.52 5.17
CA PHE A 545 7.28 10.22 4.12
C PHE A 545 8.62 10.92 4.37
N TYR A 546 8.59 12.21 4.70
CA TYR A 546 9.80 12.98 4.99
C TYR A 546 10.44 12.58 6.31
N PHE A 547 9.65 12.38 7.37
CA PHE A 547 10.17 11.91 8.67
C PHE A 547 10.87 10.55 8.53
N LYS A 548 10.24 9.56 7.92
CA LYS A 548 10.85 8.24 7.73
C LYS A 548 12.02 8.26 6.75
N LYS A 549 12.02 9.16 5.76
CA LYS A 549 13.20 9.42 4.93
C LYS A 549 14.36 9.93 5.78
N ILE A 550 14.12 10.91 6.65
CA ILE A 550 15.16 11.46 7.55
C ILE A 550 15.69 10.36 8.47
N THR A 551 14.81 9.59 9.13
CA THR A 551 15.18 8.43 9.95
C THR A 551 16.07 7.46 9.18
N LEU A 552 15.70 7.12 7.94
CA LEU A 552 16.44 6.13 7.16
C LEU A 552 17.87 6.58 6.84
N PHE A 553 18.05 7.83 6.40
CA PHE A 553 19.37 8.34 6.01
C PHE A 553 20.26 8.70 7.21
N HIS A 554 19.67 9.12 8.33
CA HIS A 554 20.43 9.65 9.46
C HIS A 554 20.54 8.66 10.63
N ASN A 555 19.49 7.89 10.94
CA ASN A 555 19.41 7.07 12.15
C ASN A 555 19.62 5.57 11.90
N CYS A 556 19.25 5.08 10.71
CA CYS A 556 19.27 3.63 10.43
C CYS A 556 20.59 3.13 9.83
N ARG A 557 20.96 1.89 10.18
CA ARG A 557 21.94 1.10 9.41
C ARG A 557 21.24 0.35 8.28
N PRO A 558 21.93 0.06 7.15
CA PRO A 558 21.37 -0.79 6.10
C PRO A 558 21.06 -2.19 6.66
N ALA A 559 19.90 -2.74 6.30
CA ALA A 559 19.44 -4.03 6.81
C ALA A 559 20.38 -5.17 6.37
N LEU A 560 20.86 -5.96 7.32
CA LEU A 560 21.71 -7.14 7.06
C LEU A 560 20.94 -8.29 6.42
N LYS A 561 19.62 -8.38 6.69
CA LYS A 561 18.72 -9.37 6.10
C LYS A 561 18.01 -8.78 4.89
N THR A 562 18.35 -9.25 3.70
CA THR A 562 17.65 -8.85 2.47
C THR A 562 16.29 -9.53 2.39
N PHE A 563 15.22 -8.78 2.68
CA PHE A 563 13.86 -9.26 2.48
C PHE A 563 13.53 -9.29 0.98
N ARG A 564 12.86 -10.35 0.51
CA ARG A 564 12.51 -10.51 -0.91
C ARG A 564 11.39 -9.53 -1.30
N SER A 565 11.79 -8.36 -1.80
CA SER A 565 10.95 -7.18 -2.14
C SER A 565 9.64 -7.48 -2.89
N THR A 566 9.62 -8.44 -3.81
CA THR A 566 8.43 -8.78 -4.61
C THR A 566 7.33 -9.46 -3.79
N THR A 567 7.67 -10.39 -2.90
CA THR A 567 6.69 -11.08 -2.05
C THR A 567 6.11 -10.16 -0.97
N SER A 568 6.92 -9.20 -0.49
CA SER A 568 6.51 -8.21 0.51
C SER A 568 5.39 -7.31 0.02
N THR A 569 5.48 -6.82 -1.22
CA THR A 569 4.53 -5.86 -1.79
C THR A 569 3.14 -6.48 -1.93
N PHE A 570 3.05 -7.75 -2.31
CA PHE A 570 1.79 -8.49 -2.33
C PHE A 570 1.20 -8.65 -0.93
N PHE A 571 2.01 -9.07 0.04
CA PHE A 571 1.56 -9.21 1.43
C PHE A 571 1.00 -7.89 2.00
N PHE A 572 1.66 -6.75 1.74
CA PHE A 572 1.18 -5.45 2.19
C PHE A 572 -0.20 -5.09 1.62
N LEU A 573 -0.45 -5.40 0.35
CA LEU A 573 -1.74 -5.17 -0.30
C LEU A 573 -2.84 -6.10 0.21
N VAL A 574 -2.50 -7.35 0.57
CA VAL A 574 -3.44 -8.28 1.21
C VAL A 574 -3.84 -7.79 2.60
N VAL A 575 -2.87 -7.36 3.42
CA VAL A 575 -3.16 -6.81 4.75
C VAL A 575 -4.00 -5.52 4.64
N LEU A 576 -3.69 -4.68 3.65
CA LEU A 576 -4.48 -3.50 3.35
C LEU A 576 -5.93 -3.83 2.95
N LEU A 577 -6.16 -4.92 2.21
CA LEU A 577 -7.50 -5.39 1.83
C LEU A 577 -8.32 -5.83 3.04
N PHE A 578 -7.72 -6.53 4.01
CA PHE A 578 -8.40 -6.85 5.28
C PHE A 578 -8.81 -5.58 6.02
N GLY A 579 -7.95 -4.57 6.01
CA GLY A 579 -8.26 -3.26 6.56
C GLY A 579 -9.45 -2.58 5.88
N LEU A 580 -9.52 -2.64 4.55
CA LEU A 580 -10.67 -2.11 3.80
C LEU A 580 -11.95 -2.89 4.13
N GLY A 581 -11.84 -4.22 4.25
CA GLY A 581 -12.94 -5.09 4.67
C GLY A 581 -13.53 -4.66 6.02
N LEU A 582 -12.68 -4.42 7.02
CA LEU A 582 -13.12 -3.90 8.32
C LEU A 582 -13.87 -2.57 8.17
N GLY A 583 -13.33 -1.61 7.40
CA GLY A 583 -13.99 -0.34 7.12
C GLY A 583 -15.37 -0.50 6.46
N THR A 584 -15.50 -1.44 5.51
CA THR A 584 -16.80 -1.73 4.87
C THR A 584 -17.81 -2.37 5.82
N VAL A 585 -17.38 -3.29 6.69
CA VAL A 585 -18.26 -3.90 7.70
C VAL A 585 -18.80 -2.85 8.65
N VAL A 586 -17.91 -1.97 9.12
CA VAL A 586 -18.27 -0.84 9.99
C VAL A 586 -19.30 0.08 9.32
N MET A 587 -19.07 0.43 8.05
CA MET A 587 -20.00 1.28 7.30
C MET A 587 -21.37 0.60 7.10
N ILE A 588 -21.39 -0.68 6.74
CA ILE A 588 -22.64 -1.45 6.59
C ILE A 588 -23.40 -1.49 7.92
N TYR A 589 -22.73 -1.86 9.02
CA TYR A 589 -23.34 -1.92 10.35
C TYR A 589 -23.94 -0.58 10.78
N SER A 590 -23.20 0.51 10.60
CA SER A 590 -23.64 1.87 10.95
C SER A 590 -24.88 2.31 10.18
N LEU A 591 -25.01 1.89 8.91
CA LEU A 591 -26.13 2.25 8.04
C LEU A 591 -27.34 1.31 8.19
N SER A 592 -27.14 0.06 8.64
CA SER A 592 -28.20 -0.95 8.73
C SER A 592 -28.86 -1.03 10.10
N GLU A 593 -28.07 -0.96 11.18
CA GLU A 593 -28.56 -1.21 12.53
C GLU A 593 -28.94 0.07 13.27
N ILE A 594 -28.35 1.22 12.93
CA ILE A 594 -28.48 2.44 13.74
C ILE A 594 -29.26 3.49 12.98
N ARG A 595 -30.29 4.02 13.62
CA ARG A 595 -31.08 5.10 13.07
C ARG A 595 -30.25 6.38 13.01
N PRO A 596 -30.13 7.04 11.84
CA PRO A 596 -29.38 8.28 11.74
C PRO A 596 -30.05 9.39 12.58
N SER A 597 -29.23 10.23 13.22
CA SER A 597 -29.69 11.35 14.06
C SER A 597 -30.41 12.42 13.23
N MET A 598 -29.86 12.65 12.05
CA MET A 598 -30.36 13.55 11.02
C MET A 598 -31.26 12.79 10.06
N ARG A 599 -32.40 13.36 9.62
CA ARG A 599 -33.41 12.70 8.78
C ARG A 599 -32.90 12.52 7.34
N VAL A 600 -31.90 11.66 7.17
CA VAL A 600 -31.56 11.01 5.91
C VAL A 600 -32.60 9.92 5.72
N SER A 601 -33.64 10.26 4.97
CA SER A 601 -34.81 9.44 4.66
C SER A 601 -34.51 7.94 4.59
N LEU A 602 -35.09 7.19 5.54
CA LEU A 602 -35.87 5.94 5.45
C LEU A 602 -35.78 4.99 4.23
N PHE A 603 -34.76 5.06 3.35
CA PHE A 603 -34.69 4.28 2.10
C PHE A 603 -33.56 3.23 2.09
N ILE A 604 -32.61 3.30 3.03
CA ILE A 604 -31.47 2.35 3.09
C ILE A 604 -31.70 1.19 4.06
N GLY A 605 -32.70 1.27 4.94
CA GLY A 605 -33.10 0.16 5.82
C GLY A 605 -33.79 -1.01 5.12
N SER A 606 -33.95 -0.99 3.78
CA SER A 606 -34.43 -2.17 3.05
C SER A 606 -33.26 -3.11 2.77
N GLN A 607 -33.46 -4.40 3.08
CA GLN A 607 -32.53 -5.49 2.75
C GLN A 607 -32.14 -5.54 1.25
N SER A 608 -32.86 -4.81 0.39
CA SER A 608 -32.69 -4.74 -1.06
C SER A 608 -31.43 -4.02 -1.55
N PHE A 609 -30.71 -3.24 -0.72
CA PHE A 609 -29.48 -2.54 -1.16
C PHE A 609 -28.20 -3.03 -0.47
N SER A 610 -28.28 -3.39 0.82
CA SER A 610 -27.13 -3.95 1.57
C SER A 610 -26.70 -5.32 1.03
N ILE A 611 -27.68 -6.17 0.66
CA ILE A 611 -27.42 -7.51 0.10
C ILE A 611 -26.69 -7.44 -1.25
N PRO A 612 -27.12 -6.65 -2.25
CA PRO A 612 -26.36 -6.55 -3.51
C PRO A 612 -25.00 -5.86 -3.36
N LEU A 613 -24.81 -4.95 -2.39
CA LEU A 613 -23.50 -4.35 -2.15
C LEU A 613 -22.52 -5.36 -1.54
N PHE A 614 -22.99 -6.14 -0.57
CA PHE A 614 -22.23 -7.25 0.03
C PHE A 614 -22.00 -8.37 -0.99
N ALA A 615 -23.01 -8.70 -1.81
CA ALA A 615 -22.88 -9.66 -2.90
C ALA A 615 -21.91 -9.17 -3.98
N LEU A 616 -21.89 -7.88 -4.32
CA LEU A 616 -20.91 -7.30 -5.25
C LEU A 616 -19.50 -7.39 -4.67
N SER A 617 -19.32 -7.07 -3.39
CA SER A 617 -18.03 -7.24 -2.69
C SER A 617 -17.57 -8.71 -2.69
N CYS A 618 -18.48 -9.65 -2.38
CA CYS A 618 -18.22 -11.09 -2.40
C CYS A 618 -17.96 -11.63 -3.81
N VAL A 619 -18.71 -11.18 -4.82
CA VAL A 619 -18.51 -11.55 -6.23
C VAL A 619 -17.18 -11.01 -6.74
N VAL A 620 -16.80 -9.79 -6.35
CA VAL A 620 -15.49 -9.21 -6.67
C VAL A 620 -14.40 -10.02 -5.98
N MET A 621 -14.53 -10.37 -4.71
CA MET A 621 -13.60 -11.26 -3.99
C MET A 621 -13.48 -12.64 -4.66
N CYS A 622 -14.60 -13.27 -5.02
CA CYS A 622 -14.64 -14.54 -5.75
C CYS A 622 -14.02 -14.42 -7.15
N TYR A 623 -14.25 -13.30 -7.84
CA TYR A 623 -13.60 -12.98 -9.10
C TYR A 623 -12.08 -12.89 -8.93
N PHE A 624 -11.57 -12.34 -7.82
CA PHE A 624 -10.14 -12.33 -7.54
C PHE A 624 -9.56 -13.71 -7.27
N VAL A 625 -10.27 -14.54 -6.51
CA VAL A 625 -9.87 -15.94 -6.29
C VAL A 625 -9.84 -16.69 -7.63
N ALA A 626 -10.84 -16.48 -8.49
CA ALA A 626 -10.90 -17.05 -9.82
C ALA A 626 -9.81 -16.50 -10.76
N LEU A 627 -9.53 -15.20 -10.73
CA LEU A 627 -8.51 -14.58 -11.56
C LEU A 627 -7.11 -15.06 -11.15
N ALA A 628 -6.85 -15.18 -9.84
CA ALA A 628 -5.63 -15.75 -9.31
C ALA A 628 -5.47 -17.23 -9.73
N SER A 629 -6.54 -18.02 -9.74
CA SER A 629 -6.50 -19.43 -10.16
C SER A 629 -6.29 -19.58 -11.68
N VAL A 630 -6.92 -18.73 -12.50
CA VAL A 630 -6.74 -18.70 -13.96
C VAL A 630 -5.33 -18.28 -14.33
N TYR A 631 -4.77 -17.26 -13.69
CA TYR A 631 -3.37 -16.90 -13.90
C TYR A 631 -2.41 -17.99 -13.44
N GLY A 632 -2.74 -18.73 -12.38
CA GLY A 632 -2.02 -19.95 -11.99
C GLY A 632 -1.99 -20.99 -13.11
N LYS A 633 -3.13 -21.23 -13.79
CA LYS A 633 -3.22 -22.13 -14.95
C LYS A 633 -2.43 -21.64 -16.15
N SER A 634 -2.53 -20.35 -16.52
CA SER A 634 -1.77 -19.79 -17.65
C SER A 634 -0.26 -19.89 -17.43
N VAL A 635 0.19 -19.71 -16.19
CA VAL A 635 1.60 -19.85 -15.83
C VAL A 635 2.05 -21.31 -15.83
N ALA A 636 1.21 -22.25 -15.38
CA ALA A 636 1.49 -23.68 -15.52
C ALA A 636 1.65 -24.09 -17.00
N LEU A 637 0.83 -23.53 -17.88
CA LEU A 637 0.90 -23.74 -19.33
C LEU A 637 2.20 -23.18 -19.94
N LEU A 638 2.56 -21.93 -19.62
CA LEU A 638 3.83 -21.32 -20.03
C LEU A 638 5.04 -22.09 -19.48
N ARG A 639 4.96 -22.60 -18.26
CA ARG A 639 6.00 -23.43 -17.64
C ARG A 639 6.18 -24.76 -18.36
N ASN A 640 5.09 -25.39 -18.77
CA ASN A 640 5.16 -26.60 -19.58
C ASN A 640 5.77 -26.33 -20.96
N GLN A 641 5.44 -25.19 -21.59
CA GLN A 641 6.09 -24.78 -22.83
C GLN A 641 7.59 -24.53 -22.67
N ILE A 642 8.04 -23.86 -21.60
CA ILE A 642 9.48 -23.66 -21.33
C ILE A 642 10.20 -24.99 -21.04
N LYS A 643 9.57 -25.94 -20.34
CA LYS A 643 10.12 -27.29 -20.13
C LYS A 643 10.20 -28.11 -21.42
N LEU A 644 9.30 -27.89 -22.38
CA LEU A 644 9.35 -28.51 -23.70
C LEU A 644 10.50 -27.90 -24.51
N GLU A 645 10.59 -26.57 -24.60
CA GLU A 645 11.72 -25.89 -25.28
C GLU A 645 13.09 -26.21 -24.65
N GLY A 646 13.14 -26.41 -23.32
CA GLY A 646 14.37 -26.82 -22.63
C GLY A 646 14.82 -28.23 -22.99
N ARG A 647 13.87 -29.17 -23.21
CA ARG A 647 14.17 -30.53 -23.68
C ARG A 647 14.65 -30.53 -25.13
N ASP A 648 14.06 -29.69 -25.99
CA ASP A 648 14.52 -29.54 -27.38
C ASP A 648 15.96 -29.01 -27.44
N LYS A 649 16.32 -28.07 -26.54
CA LYS A 649 17.69 -27.56 -26.44
C LYS A 649 18.67 -28.62 -25.93
N GLN A 650 18.27 -29.47 -24.98
CA GLN A 650 19.09 -30.60 -24.54
C GLN A 650 19.31 -31.62 -25.66
N PHE A 651 18.28 -31.84 -26.49
CA PHE A 651 18.37 -32.69 -27.69
C PHE A 651 19.36 -32.10 -28.72
N LEU A 652 19.31 -30.78 -28.94
CA LEU A 652 20.26 -30.08 -29.83
C LEU A 652 21.70 -30.09 -29.29
N THR A 653 21.90 -29.99 -27.97
CA THR A 653 23.24 -30.13 -27.39
C THR A 653 23.78 -31.56 -27.46
N ALA A 654 22.92 -32.57 -27.36
CA ALA A 654 23.31 -33.97 -27.51
C ALA A 654 23.68 -34.30 -28.97
N GLY A 655 22.92 -33.80 -29.94
CA GLY A 655 23.23 -33.96 -31.38
C GLY A 655 24.43 -33.16 -31.87
N ALA A 656 24.89 -32.14 -31.11
CA ALA A 656 26.14 -31.42 -31.39
C ALA A 656 27.37 -32.06 -30.73
N SER A 657 27.16 -33.08 -29.87
CA SER A 657 28.23 -33.85 -29.20
C SER A 657 28.48 -35.23 -29.81
N SER A 658 27.67 -35.62 -30.81
CA SER A 658 27.95 -36.71 -31.77
C SER A 658 28.53 -36.13 -33.05
#